data_AF-A0A7L2PVP5-F1
#
_entry.id   AF-A0A7L2PVP5-F1
#
_cell.length_a   1.000
_cell.length_b   1.000
_cell.length_c   1.000
_cell.angle_alpha   90.00
_cell.angle_beta   90.00
_cell.angle_gamma   90.00
#
_symmetry.space_group_name_H-M   'P 1'
#
loop_
_entity.id
_entity.type
_entity.pdbx_description
1 polymer ?
#
loop_
_entity_poly.entity_id
_entity_poly.type
_entity_poly.pdbx_seq_one_letter_code
_entity_poly.pdbx_strand_id
1 'polypeptide(L)'
;TGPISSECLGDLLRITLSAEYFEDKYLFLFVVGQSGTAWELDEAVAAQCGYTVTYTTWRSIQLRASALSCHSHLQKDVFTVTIQIKASHTPDMSNATTHLRSASCHYGPWSPREIMCENNYMEVSVRREVPQTIKDFVQDEPEDWTLVFPEAKAEEASIWQIAFHQPEEKRALLVSNAWSAGYGLNATDSRVLLRVPYTAAQVQLVEDQGITFSLLRSSTFYKYQWVILMVDTAVACPIDGVDYTNKTITWTVPKYIPPLSAGMTSFKDVLVEAGVDLHKLSAKEMASRKYVLLNELTAITMKIPIGAEGGYYKTSVSNGQLGVKYTINLFLEHQWEDNKWGLTKHTIIKEIETPFEQVEVTITSNLNLSARLMNVTVGTFLPDAELVSLTIEGVVVAVPEAVQHGYLIHRTRYANGSKAYVIQVPLDASSVTKEYIREDMRTYALNVTLAFITYPSSETFVVPVIALSAVKDAVLPSATGLCDGRNLHLIITHGNVDQNWLPFISDWHLTQEAAQKYNYILKDNGTHLAISVPFISPHVSYEVFNTSAIKASFHLTLKDDSTLAQRRNFSVSCIFSPSELIQCLPNGTVIITAIKLVGGEDLDTALLVLRDRQCKPSLVTEKTATFKFNVNTCGTSRKFNSTTMTYENEVLYFRPGNDIPIYQLKFLCLYAVEQTADVQYESKKNPPPSIKPGSGCLALSLKLFKEKSYSEPYQESEYPVVKYLREALYFEVELLQPKDARLDLNLDDCWATNSQSQDSFPQWHIFTHGCENNKDSYRTVFHKVNYSLRVKFPQHLKRFEVRMFTFFQGTSLLQE
;
A
#
# COMPACT_ATOMS: atom_id res chain seq x y z
N THR A 1 37.80 0.43 -11.94
CA THR A 1 37.39 -0.92 -11.51
C THR A 1 36.28 -1.37 -12.42
N GLY A 2 36.45 -2.48 -13.14
CA GLY A 2 35.43 -2.98 -14.07
C GLY A 2 34.23 -3.62 -13.34
N PRO A 3 33.14 -3.95 -14.04
CA PRO A 3 31.94 -4.56 -13.45
C PRO A 3 32.16 -6.00 -12.94
N ILE A 4 33.35 -6.56 -13.17
CA ILE A 4 33.73 -7.93 -12.81
C ILE A 4 35.13 -7.89 -12.20
N SER A 5 35.29 -8.43 -11.00
CA SER A 5 36.59 -8.60 -10.33
C SER A 5 36.87 -10.08 -10.09
N SER A 6 38.17 -10.40 -9.97
CA SER A 6 38.65 -11.77 -9.76
C SER A 6 39.73 -11.76 -8.69
N GLU A 7 39.69 -12.72 -7.77
CA GLU A 7 40.61 -12.86 -6.64
C GLU A 7 41.00 -14.33 -6.46
N CYS A 8 42.28 -14.58 -6.16
CA CYS A 8 42.80 -15.91 -5.91
C CYS A 8 42.88 -16.17 -4.40
N LEU A 9 42.30 -17.28 -3.94
CA LEU A 9 42.17 -17.64 -2.53
C LEU A 9 42.75 -19.04 -2.31
N GLY A 10 44.04 -19.18 -2.64
CA GLY A 10 44.73 -20.47 -2.69
C GLY A 10 44.23 -21.31 -3.87
N ASP A 11 43.65 -22.47 -3.56
CA ASP A 11 43.19 -23.44 -4.55
C ASP A 11 41.76 -23.13 -5.07
N LEU A 12 41.24 -21.95 -4.71
CA LEU A 12 39.95 -21.42 -5.16
C LEU A 12 40.13 -20.10 -5.90
N LEU A 13 39.44 -19.95 -7.03
CA LEU A 13 39.27 -18.67 -7.72
C LEU A 13 37.90 -18.11 -7.37
N ARG A 14 37.86 -16.83 -7.00
CA ARG A 14 36.63 -16.10 -6.71
C ARG A 14 36.42 -15.00 -7.73
N ILE A 15 35.26 -14.99 -8.38
CA ILE A 15 34.84 -13.95 -9.31
C ILE A 15 33.61 -13.27 -8.73
N THR A 16 33.68 -11.94 -8.62
CA THR A 16 32.60 -11.12 -8.08
C THR A 16 32.04 -10.23 -9.17
N LEU A 17 30.72 -10.27 -9.33
CA LEU A 17 29.96 -9.43 -10.25
C LEU A 17 29.44 -8.20 -9.50
N SER A 18 29.64 -7.01 -10.07
CA SER A 18 29.18 -5.76 -9.50
C SER A 18 27.66 -5.66 -9.52
N ALA A 19 27.10 -5.50 -8.32
CA ALA A 19 25.69 -5.24 -8.08
C ALA A 19 25.09 -4.11 -8.93
N GLU A 20 25.79 -2.99 -8.99
CA GLU A 20 25.32 -1.76 -9.65
C GLU A 20 25.24 -1.93 -11.17
N TYR A 21 26.18 -2.67 -11.76
CA TYR A 21 26.22 -2.85 -13.22
C TYR A 21 25.19 -3.88 -13.72
N PHE A 22 24.93 -4.90 -12.91
CA PHE A 22 23.99 -5.97 -13.23
C PHE A 22 22.61 -5.77 -12.58
N GLU A 23 22.35 -4.56 -12.07
CA GLU A 23 21.05 -4.18 -11.51
C GLU A 23 19.94 -4.37 -12.57
N ASP A 24 18.85 -5.03 -12.17
CA ASP A 24 17.65 -5.31 -12.98
C ASP A 24 17.93 -6.07 -14.29
N LYS A 25 18.93 -6.96 -14.29
CA LYS A 25 19.25 -7.89 -15.39
C LYS A 25 19.17 -9.35 -14.94
N TYR A 26 18.63 -10.20 -15.80
CA TYR A 26 18.76 -11.65 -15.74
C TYR A 26 20.17 -12.04 -16.16
N LEU A 27 20.74 -13.04 -15.48
CA LEU A 27 22.12 -13.48 -15.68
C LEU A 27 22.20 -14.99 -15.90
N PHE A 28 22.86 -15.39 -16.99
CA PHE A 28 23.28 -16.78 -17.20
C PHE A 28 24.80 -16.85 -17.19
N LEU A 29 25.33 -17.81 -16.43
CA LEU A 29 26.75 -18.04 -16.26
C LEU A 29 27.15 -19.26 -17.07
N PHE A 30 28.25 -19.15 -17.82
CA PHE A 30 28.80 -20.24 -18.61
C PHE A 30 30.30 -20.37 -18.33
N VAL A 31 30.81 -21.60 -18.35
CA VAL A 31 32.25 -21.88 -18.35
C VAL A 31 32.71 -22.15 -19.76
N VAL A 32 33.81 -21.52 -20.16
CA VAL A 32 34.38 -21.66 -21.50
C VAL A 32 35.58 -22.59 -21.44
N GLY A 33 35.50 -23.71 -22.17
CA GLY A 33 36.60 -24.66 -22.29
C GLY A 33 37.67 -24.24 -23.30
N GLN A 34 38.75 -25.02 -23.36
CA GLN A 34 39.91 -24.74 -24.24
C GLN A 34 39.55 -24.74 -25.74
N SER A 35 38.52 -25.48 -26.14
CA SER A 35 37.96 -25.47 -27.50
C SER A 35 37.14 -24.23 -27.83
N GLY A 36 36.92 -23.32 -26.87
CA GLY A 36 36.03 -22.17 -26.99
C GLY A 36 34.55 -22.49 -26.76
N THR A 37 34.21 -23.74 -26.46
CA THR A 37 32.83 -24.16 -26.17
C THR A 37 32.38 -23.66 -24.80
N ALA A 38 31.21 -23.02 -24.73
CA ALA A 38 30.61 -22.51 -23.51
C ALA A 38 29.56 -23.48 -22.96
N TRP A 39 29.68 -23.85 -21.69
CA TRP A 39 28.80 -24.76 -20.96
C TRP A 39 28.06 -24.00 -19.87
N GLU A 40 26.72 -24.11 -19.82
CA GLU A 40 25.91 -23.41 -18.82
C GLU A 40 26.18 -23.96 -17.41
N LEU A 41 26.32 -23.07 -16.44
CA LEU A 41 26.45 -23.40 -15.03
C LEU A 41 25.09 -23.32 -14.34
N ASP A 42 24.34 -24.41 -14.41
CA ASP A 42 23.24 -24.65 -13.49
C ASP A 42 23.74 -25.22 -12.15
N GLU A 43 22.86 -25.36 -11.16
CA GLU A 43 23.23 -25.83 -9.81
C GLU A 43 23.85 -27.24 -9.81
N ALA A 44 23.34 -28.14 -10.66
CA ALA A 44 23.78 -29.52 -10.72
C ALA A 44 25.15 -29.65 -11.40
N VAL A 45 25.33 -28.99 -12.55
CA VAL A 45 26.60 -28.91 -13.26
C VAL A 45 27.64 -28.20 -12.41
N ALA A 46 27.26 -27.12 -11.72
CA ALA A 46 28.17 -26.38 -10.85
C ALA A 46 28.77 -27.30 -9.76
N ALA A 47 27.92 -28.04 -9.03
CA ALA A 47 28.39 -28.98 -8.01
C ALA A 47 29.27 -30.11 -8.59
N GLN A 48 28.88 -30.70 -9.72
CA GLN A 48 29.66 -31.74 -10.42
C GLN A 48 31.02 -31.23 -10.90
N CYS A 49 31.08 -29.97 -11.30
CA CYS A 49 32.25 -29.38 -11.93
C CYS A 49 33.11 -28.50 -11.03
N GLY A 50 32.82 -28.44 -9.73
CA GLY A 50 33.63 -27.71 -8.76
C GLY A 50 33.41 -26.20 -8.81
N TYR A 51 32.18 -25.78 -9.08
CA TYR A 51 31.74 -24.40 -9.08
C TYR A 51 30.65 -24.18 -8.04
N THR A 52 30.64 -22.97 -7.47
CA THR A 52 29.62 -22.55 -6.51
C THR A 52 29.21 -21.13 -6.83
N VAL A 53 27.91 -20.91 -6.99
CA VAL A 53 27.33 -19.58 -7.25
C VAL A 53 26.57 -19.16 -6.00
N THR A 54 26.96 -18.04 -5.40
CA THR A 54 26.27 -17.45 -4.25
C THR A 54 25.82 -16.03 -4.55
N TYR A 55 24.69 -15.66 -3.97
CA TYR A 55 24.12 -14.31 -4.06
C TYR A 55 24.37 -13.61 -2.73
N THR A 56 25.25 -12.61 -2.73
CA THR A 56 25.66 -11.88 -1.50
C THR A 56 24.79 -10.65 -1.24
N THR A 57 25.00 -10.02 -0.07
CA THR A 57 24.29 -8.87 0.55
C THR A 57 23.61 -7.84 -0.34
N TRP A 58 24.15 -7.56 -1.52
CA TRP A 58 23.70 -6.44 -2.34
C TRP A 58 23.63 -6.81 -3.79
N ARG A 59 22.82 -7.79 -4.21
CA ARG A 59 22.69 -8.18 -5.64
C ARG A 59 24.04 -8.53 -6.32
N SER A 60 25.13 -8.68 -5.57
CA SER A 60 26.43 -9.10 -6.10
C SER A 60 26.49 -10.61 -6.12
N ILE A 61 26.75 -11.14 -7.31
CA ILE A 61 26.91 -12.57 -7.52
C ILE A 61 28.37 -12.90 -7.33
N GLN A 62 28.63 -13.92 -6.53
CA GLN A 62 29.96 -14.48 -6.33
C GLN A 62 29.99 -15.89 -6.91
N LEU A 63 30.94 -16.12 -7.80
CA LEU A 63 31.24 -17.43 -8.36
C LEU A 63 32.58 -17.89 -7.79
N ARG A 64 32.60 -19.07 -7.16
CA ARG A 64 33.82 -19.76 -6.72
C ARG A 64 34.08 -20.94 -7.64
N ALA A 65 35.35 -21.14 -7.99
CA ALA A 65 35.81 -22.26 -8.82
C ALA A 65 37.00 -22.95 -8.16
N SER A 66 36.93 -24.27 -8.01
CA SER A 66 38.06 -25.11 -7.58
C SER A 66 39.18 -25.10 -8.62
N ALA A 67 40.43 -25.21 -8.16
CA ALA A 67 41.61 -25.36 -9.04
C ALA A 67 41.50 -26.56 -9.99
N LEU A 68 40.75 -27.60 -9.58
CA LEU A 68 40.49 -28.81 -10.37
C LEU A 68 39.10 -28.78 -11.05
N SER A 69 38.50 -27.60 -11.20
CA SER A 69 37.16 -27.44 -11.80
C SER A 69 37.11 -27.91 -13.26
N CYS A 70 35.94 -28.33 -13.74
CA CYS A 70 35.80 -28.73 -15.15
C CYS A 70 36.21 -27.58 -16.08
N HIS A 71 36.84 -27.91 -17.20
CA HIS A 71 37.27 -26.93 -18.21
C HIS A 71 38.30 -25.89 -17.71
N SER A 72 38.83 -26.05 -16.50
CA SER A 72 40.01 -25.30 -16.07
C SER A 72 41.25 -25.75 -16.85
N HIS A 73 42.15 -24.82 -17.13
CA HIS A 73 43.44 -25.10 -17.76
C HIS A 73 44.52 -25.07 -16.68
N LEU A 74 45.06 -26.24 -16.35
CA LEU A 74 46.16 -26.39 -15.41
C LEU A 74 47.49 -26.43 -16.16
N GLN A 75 48.41 -25.53 -15.79
CA GLN A 75 49.78 -25.50 -16.29
C GLN A 75 50.74 -25.28 -15.13
N LYS A 76 51.54 -26.30 -14.81
CA LYS A 76 52.46 -26.32 -13.66
C LYS A 76 51.76 -26.11 -12.31
N ASP A 77 51.82 -24.92 -11.75
CA ASP A 77 51.26 -24.47 -10.47
C ASP A 77 50.19 -23.38 -10.66
N VAL A 78 49.78 -23.13 -11.91
CA VAL A 78 48.76 -22.14 -12.26
C VAL A 78 47.54 -22.82 -12.86
N PHE A 79 46.36 -22.49 -12.36
CA PHE A 79 45.08 -22.87 -12.98
C PHE A 79 44.40 -21.62 -13.55
N THR A 80 43.81 -21.76 -14.73
CA THR A 80 43.09 -20.69 -15.42
C THR A 80 41.65 -21.11 -15.66
N VAL A 81 40.71 -20.26 -15.28
CA VAL A 81 39.27 -20.47 -15.52
C VAL A 81 38.75 -19.30 -16.35
N THR A 82 37.95 -19.62 -17.36
CA THR A 82 37.29 -18.62 -18.20
C THR A 82 35.79 -18.75 -18.08
N ILE A 83 35.13 -17.67 -17.70
CA ILE A 83 33.69 -17.60 -17.51
C ILE A 83 33.10 -16.56 -18.46
N GLN A 84 31.99 -16.94 -19.08
CA GLN A 84 31.17 -16.09 -19.91
C GLN A 84 29.87 -15.78 -19.16
N ILE A 85 29.55 -14.50 -19.02
CA ILE A 85 28.35 -13.99 -18.34
C ILE A 85 27.46 -13.36 -19.40
N LYS A 86 26.24 -13.89 -19.56
CA LYS A 86 25.21 -13.26 -20.40
C LYS A 86 24.24 -12.50 -19.50
N ALA A 87 24.01 -11.23 -19.82
CA ALA A 87 23.13 -10.35 -19.06
C ALA A 87 22.07 -9.70 -19.96
N SER A 88 20.79 -9.81 -19.61
CA SER A 88 19.67 -9.16 -20.33
C SER A 88 18.64 -8.56 -19.37
N HIS A 89 17.92 -7.52 -19.80
CA HIS A 89 16.78 -6.98 -19.06
C HIS A 89 15.50 -7.84 -19.20
N THR A 90 15.53 -8.83 -20.08
CA THR A 90 14.40 -9.73 -20.31
C THR A 90 14.77 -11.17 -19.93
N PRO A 91 13.82 -11.96 -19.40
CA PRO A 91 14.08 -13.33 -18.95
C PRO A 91 14.42 -14.28 -20.11
N ASP A 92 13.98 -13.97 -21.34
CA ASP A 92 14.25 -14.75 -22.55
C ASP A 92 15.67 -14.53 -23.11
N MET A 93 16.49 -13.68 -22.47
CA MET A 93 17.83 -13.30 -22.92
C MET A 93 17.87 -12.66 -24.31
N SER A 94 16.76 -12.07 -24.78
CA SER A 94 16.78 -11.26 -25.99
C SER A 94 17.72 -10.04 -25.82
N ASN A 95 18.54 -9.75 -26.83
CA ASN A 95 19.58 -8.70 -26.78
C ASN A 95 20.58 -8.81 -25.61
N ALA A 96 20.88 -10.03 -25.14
CA ALA A 96 21.82 -10.22 -24.04
C ALA A 96 23.23 -9.69 -24.36
N THR A 97 23.76 -8.91 -23.42
CA THR A 97 25.16 -8.49 -23.39
C THR A 97 26.03 -9.63 -22.88
N THR A 98 27.13 -9.92 -23.57
CA THR A 98 28.06 -11.00 -23.20
C THR A 98 29.35 -10.41 -22.65
N HIS A 99 29.72 -10.81 -21.44
CA HIS A 99 30.98 -10.48 -20.80
C HIS A 99 31.84 -11.73 -20.66
N LEU A 100 33.10 -11.66 -21.07
CA LEU A 100 34.06 -12.74 -20.91
C LEU A 100 35.10 -12.36 -19.86
N ARG A 101 35.32 -13.23 -18.88
CA ARG A 101 36.32 -13.03 -17.83
C ARG A 101 37.18 -14.27 -17.70
N SER A 102 38.48 -14.12 -17.94
CA SER A 102 39.48 -15.14 -17.66
C SER A 102 40.33 -14.69 -16.48
N ALA A 103 40.62 -15.61 -15.56
CA ALA A 103 41.48 -15.37 -14.42
C ALA A 103 42.38 -16.59 -14.16
N SER A 104 43.65 -16.30 -13.85
CA SER A 104 44.69 -17.29 -13.59
C SER A 104 45.18 -17.15 -12.15
N CYS A 105 45.22 -18.25 -11.42
CA CYS A 105 45.61 -18.30 -10.01
C CYS A 105 46.69 -19.33 -9.77
N HIS A 106 47.62 -19.00 -8.87
CA HIS A 106 48.61 -19.96 -8.39
C HIS A 106 47.98 -20.78 -7.26
N TYR A 107 48.14 -22.10 -7.31
CA TYR A 107 47.69 -23.01 -6.26
C TYR A 107 48.89 -23.51 -5.43
N GLY A 108 48.63 -23.90 -4.18
CA GLY A 108 49.69 -24.31 -3.24
C GLY A 108 50.26 -25.71 -3.52
N PRO A 109 51.33 -26.14 -2.83
CA PRO A 109 51.74 -27.53 -2.88
C PRO A 109 50.61 -28.42 -2.32
N TRP A 110 50.11 -29.34 -3.14
CA TRP A 110 49.03 -30.22 -2.74
C TRP A 110 49.44 -31.16 -1.61
N SER A 111 48.62 -31.26 -0.57
CA SER A 111 48.75 -32.32 0.43
C SER A 111 48.44 -33.69 -0.18
N PRO A 112 49.00 -34.81 0.31
CA PRO A 112 48.66 -36.17 -0.15
C PRO A 112 47.16 -36.44 -0.25
N ARG A 113 46.37 -35.95 0.71
CA ARG A 113 44.90 -35.98 0.67
C ARG A 113 44.34 -34.60 0.98
N GLU A 114 43.38 -34.16 0.18
CA GLU A 114 42.64 -32.92 0.42
C GLU A 114 41.14 -33.18 0.38
N ILE A 115 40.44 -32.61 1.35
CA ILE A 115 38.98 -32.67 1.50
C ILE A 115 38.48 -31.23 1.56
N MET A 116 37.47 -30.92 0.77
CA MET A 116 36.83 -29.61 0.72
C MET A 116 35.32 -29.78 0.92
N CYS A 117 34.77 -29.10 1.91
CA CYS A 117 33.35 -28.97 2.15
C CYS A 117 32.93 -27.58 1.68
N GLU A 118 32.46 -27.49 0.45
CA GLU A 118 31.88 -26.27 -0.11
C GLU A 118 30.37 -26.25 0.16
N ASN A 119 29.68 -25.13 -0.12
CA ASN A 119 28.26 -24.97 0.19
C ASN A 119 27.36 -25.98 -0.57
N ASN A 120 27.67 -26.31 -1.82
CA ASN A 120 26.82 -27.15 -2.70
C ASN A 120 27.41 -28.54 -3.00
N TYR A 121 28.69 -28.81 -2.71
CA TYR A 121 29.31 -30.12 -2.89
C TYR A 121 30.43 -30.39 -1.87
N MET A 122 30.74 -31.68 -1.74
CA MET A 122 31.93 -32.19 -1.06
C MET A 122 32.94 -32.66 -2.11
N GLU A 123 34.21 -32.33 -1.94
CA GLU A 123 35.30 -32.71 -2.84
C GLU A 123 36.40 -33.42 -2.08
N VAL A 124 36.90 -34.52 -2.64
CA VAL A 124 38.08 -35.22 -2.14
C VAL A 124 39.06 -35.46 -3.28
N SER A 125 40.31 -35.05 -3.05
CA SER A 125 41.40 -35.14 -3.99
C SER A 125 42.56 -35.89 -3.34
N VAL A 126 42.95 -37.03 -3.91
CA VAL A 126 43.98 -37.91 -3.35
C VAL A 126 45.12 -38.09 -4.32
N ARG A 127 46.36 -38.00 -3.83
CA ARG A 127 47.56 -38.23 -4.62
C ARG A 127 47.58 -39.66 -5.14
N ARG A 128 47.95 -39.81 -6.41
CA ARG A 128 48.21 -41.11 -7.03
C ARG A 128 49.56 -41.61 -6.54
N GLU A 129 49.51 -42.66 -5.73
CA GLU A 129 50.68 -43.42 -5.36
C GLU A 129 50.70 -44.73 -6.14
N VAL A 130 51.69 -44.87 -7.02
CA VAL A 130 51.99 -46.12 -7.72
C VAL A 130 53.18 -46.75 -6.98
N PRO A 131 52.99 -47.90 -6.30
CA PRO A 131 54.07 -48.62 -5.65
C PRO A 131 55.27 -48.84 -6.58
N GLN A 132 56.49 -48.68 -6.07
CA GLN A 132 57.70 -48.81 -6.89
C GLN A 132 57.79 -50.19 -7.57
N THR A 133 57.36 -51.25 -6.88
CA THR A 133 57.28 -52.62 -7.42
C THR A 133 56.43 -52.72 -8.68
N ILE A 134 55.37 -51.90 -8.80
CA ILE A 134 54.50 -51.86 -9.98
C ILE A 134 55.15 -51.03 -11.09
N LYS A 135 55.86 -49.96 -10.74
CA LYS A 135 56.64 -49.17 -11.72
C LYS A 135 57.75 -50.02 -12.34
N ASP A 136 58.45 -50.79 -11.52
CA ASP A 136 59.54 -51.67 -11.97
C ASP A 136 58.97 -52.83 -12.83
N PHE A 137 57.86 -53.45 -12.41
CA PHE A 137 57.16 -54.49 -13.19
C PHE A 137 56.69 -54.01 -14.56
N VAL A 138 56.29 -52.75 -14.67
CA VAL A 138 55.84 -52.13 -15.92
C VAL A 138 57.00 -51.64 -16.79
N GLN A 139 58.15 -51.29 -16.20
CA GLN A 139 59.34 -50.84 -16.92
C GLN A 139 60.17 -51.99 -17.53
N ASP A 140 60.07 -53.21 -17.01
CA ASP A 140 60.84 -54.39 -17.47
C ASP A 140 60.24 -55.10 -18.71
N GLU A 141 59.35 -54.46 -19.48
CA GLU A 141 58.74 -55.09 -20.66
C GLU A 141 59.60 -55.02 -21.95
N PRO A 142 59.60 -56.08 -22.78
CA PRO A 142 60.25 -56.08 -24.09
C PRO A 142 59.49 -55.21 -25.11
N GLU A 143 60.25 -54.44 -25.92
CA GLU A 143 59.77 -53.41 -26.87
C GLU A 143 58.67 -53.87 -27.86
N ASP A 144 58.47 -55.18 -28.07
CA ASP A 144 57.54 -55.76 -29.06
C ASP A 144 56.04 -55.60 -28.72
N TRP A 145 55.66 -55.35 -27.46
CA TRP A 145 54.26 -55.11 -27.10
C TRP A 145 53.71 -53.76 -27.59
N THR A 146 54.61 -52.82 -27.91
CA THR A 146 54.25 -51.47 -28.38
C THR A 146 53.61 -51.42 -29.77
N LEU A 147 53.65 -52.53 -30.52
CA LEU A 147 53.09 -52.68 -31.87
C LEU A 147 51.71 -53.37 -31.89
N VAL A 148 51.32 -54.05 -30.81
CA VAL A 148 50.08 -54.88 -30.78
C VAL A 148 48.89 -54.14 -30.20
N PHE A 149 49.11 -53.14 -29.33
CA PHE A 149 48.04 -52.31 -28.74
C PHE A 149 48.34 -50.82 -28.91
N PRO A 150 48.00 -50.20 -30.06
CA PRO A 150 48.15 -48.76 -30.27
C PRO A 150 47.34 -47.94 -29.25
N GLU A 151 46.25 -48.52 -28.74
CA GLU A 151 45.36 -47.93 -27.72
C GLU A 151 46.02 -47.83 -26.34
N ALA A 152 47.14 -48.54 -26.09
CA ALA A 152 47.91 -48.42 -24.87
C ALA A 152 48.81 -47.17 -24.83
N LYS A 153 49.00 -46.48 -25.96
CA LYS A 153 49.69 -45.17 -26.03
C LYS A 153 48.79 -43.98 -25.74
N ALA A 154 47.47 -44.17 -25.65
CA ALA A 154 46.58 -43.11 -25.16
C ALA A 154 46.70 -43.03 -23.63
N GLU A 155 47.78 -42.40 -23.18
CA GLU A 155 47.99 -41.96 -21.81
C GLU A 155 46.85 -41.02 -21.38
N GLU A 156 45.77 -41.60 -20.86
CA GLU A 156 44.97 -40.92 -19.85
C GLU A 156 44.78 -41.87 -18.70
N ALA A 157 45.13 -41.40 -17.50
CA ALA A 157 44.83 -42.03 -16.24
C ALA A 157 43.31 -42.08 -16.03
N SER A 158 42.63 -42.94 -16.79
CA SER A 158 41.18 -42.99 -16.80
C SER A 158 40.69 -43.72 -15.56
N ILE A 159 39.83 -43.03 -14.81
CA ILE A 159 38.98 -43.69 -13.82
C ILE A 159 38.03 -44.59 -14.61
N TRP A 160 37.85 -45.82 -14.18
CA TRP A 160 36.95 -46.75 -14.87
C TRP A 160 35.77 -47.17 -13.99
N GLN A 161 35.90 -47.11 -12.67
CA GLN A 161 34.82 -47.47 -11.73
C GLN A 161 34.96 -46.77 -10.37
N ILE A 162 33.83 -46.45 -9.75
CA ILE A 162 33.71 -46.08 -8.33
C ILE A 162 32.88 -47.14 -7.60
N ALA A 163 33.32 -47.56 -6.43
CA ALA A 163 32.58 -48.46 -5.54
C ALA A 163 32.15 -47.71 -4.28
N PHE A 164 30.85 -47.75 -3.98
CA PHE A 164 30.26 -47.21 -2.77
C PHE A 164 30.18 -48.29 -1.70
N HIS A 165 30.64 -47.96 -0.49
CA HIS A 165 30.65 -48.86 0.65
C HIS A 165 29.45 -48.55 1.55
N GLN A 166 28.28 -49.06 1.20
CA GLN A 166 27.09 -48.96 2.04
C GLN A 166 26.95 -50.21 2.94
N PRO A 167 26.34 -50.09 4.14
CA PRO A 167 26.20 -51.23 5.06
C PRO A 167 25.37 -52.39 4.49
N GLU A 168 24.41 -52.09 3.62
CA GLU A 168 23.39 -53.05 3.16
C GLU A 168 23.63 -53.56 1.72
N GLU A 169 24.38 -52.83 0.88
CA GLU A 169 24.68 -53.24 -0.51
C GLU A 169 26.01 -52.63 -1.01
N LYS A 170 26.84 -53.43 -1.71
CA LYS A 170 28.02 -52.92 -2.41
C LYS A 170 27.63 -52.54 -3.84
N ARG A 171 27.44 -51.25 -4.08
CA ARG A 171 27.09 -50.73 -5.40
C ARG A 171 28.31 -50.10 -6.07
N ALA A 172 28.60 -50.50 -7.30
CA ALA A 172 29.67 -49.92 -8.08
C ALA A 172 29.14 -49.35 -9.40
N LEU A 173 29.60 -48.16 -9.76
CA LEU A 173 29.19 -47.46 -10.99
C LEU A 173 30.41 -47.25 -11.89
N LEU A 174 30.21 -47.44 -13.20
CA LEU A 174 31.13 -46.94 -14.21
C LEU A 174 31.11 -45.41 -14.21
N VAL A 175 32.19 -44.77 -14.64
CA VAL A 175 32.33 -43.29 -14.60
C VAL A 175 31.19 -42.58 -15.34
N SER A 176 30.76 -43.06 -16.51
CA SER A 176 29.64 -42.49 -17.25
C SER A 176 28.32 -42.54 -16.47
N ASN A 177 28.09 -43.62 -15.73
CA ASN A 177 26.87 -43.80 -14.94
C ASN A 177 26.94 -42.99 -13.65
N ALA A 178 28.13 -42.84 -13.06
CA ALA A 178 28.35 -41.98 -11.91
C ALA A 178 28.19 -40.49 -12.29
N TRP A 179 28.70 -40.07 -13.45
CA TRP A 179 28.49 -38.73 -14.00
C TRP A 179 26.99 -38.44 -14.21
N SER A 180 26.27 -39.34 -14.89
CA SER A 180 24.82 -39.25 -15.05
C SER A 180 24.03 -39.28 -13.73
N ALA A 181 24.62 -39.82 -12.66
CA ALA A 181 24.04 -39.84 -11.32
C ALA A 181 24.42 -38.62 -10.47
N GLY A 182 25.18 -37.66 -11.00
CA GLY A 182 25.51 -36.41 -10.33
C GLY A 182 26.90 -36.33 -9.72
N TYR A 183 27.76 -37.33 -9.92
CA TYR A 183 29.11 -37.36 -9.36
C TYR A 183 30.14 -36.76 -10.33
N GLY A 184 30.98 -35.85 -9.83
CA GLY A 184 32.11 -35.34 -10.60
C GLY A 184 33.34 -36.20 -10.37
N LEU A 185 33.83 -36.88 -11.41
CA LEU A 185 35.02 -37.74 -11.34
C LEU A 185 36.07 -37.23 -12.31
N ASN A 186 37.29 -37.03 -11.83
CA ASN A 186 38.40 -36.67 -12.69
C ASN A 186 39.70 -37.28 -12.17
N ALA A 187 40.65 -37.57 -13.06
CA ALA A 187 41.98 -38.00 -12.69
C ALA A 187 43.00 -37.23 -13.51
N THR A 188 43.98 -36.69 -12.81
CA THR A 188 45.14 -36.02 -13.41
C THR A 188 46.34 -36.96 -13.34
N ASP A 189 47.46 -36.54 -13.91
CA ASP A 189 48.72 -37.29 -13.84
C ASP A 189 49.17 -37.60 -12.40
N SER A 190 48.76 -36.77 -11.44
CA SER A 190 49.22 -36.87 -10.05
C SER A 190 48.13 -37.15 -9.02
N ARG A 191 46.83 -37.03 -9.36
CA ARG A 191 45.73 -37.12 -8.37
C ARG A 191 44.45 -37.71 -8.93
N VAL A 192 43.64 -38.31 -8.06
CA VAL A 192 42.25 -38.74 -8.30
C VAL A 192 41.31 -37.81 -7.54
N LEU A 193 40.26 -37.35 -8.22
CA LEU A 193 39.28 -36.39 -7.71
C LEU A 193 37.88 -37.00 -7.74
N LEU A 194 37.14 -36.81 -6.64
CA LEU A 194 35.72 -37.11 -6.53
C LEU A 194 34.98 -35.90 -5.95
N ARG A 195 33.90 -35.49 -6.63
CA ARG A 195 32.93 -34.49 -6.19
C ARG A 195 31.58 -35.13 -5.98
N VAL A 196 30.94 -34.73 -4.90
CA VAL A 196 29.69 -35.31 -4.41
C VAL A 196 28.75 -34.18 -4.02
N PRO A 197 27.64 -33.96 -4.73
CA PRO A 197 26.62 -33.04 -4.24
C PRO A 197 26.01 -33.60 -2.95
N TYR A 198 25.66 -32.74 -1.99
CA TYR A 198 25.05 -33.17 -0.72
C TYR A 198 23.72 -33.93 -0.91
N THR A 199 23.06 -33.74 -2.05
CA THR A 199 21.80 -34.39 -2.45
C THR A 199 22.00 -35.77 -3.11
N ALA A 200 23.24 -36.24 -3.30
CA ALA A 200 23.50 -37.49 -4.00
C ALA A 200 22.95 -38.71 -3.26
N ALA A 201 22.38 -39.68 -3.99
CA ALA A 201 21.64 -40.79 -3.40
C ALA A 201 22.47 -41.71 -2.48
N GLN A 202 23.78 -41.80 -2.68
CA GLN A 202 24.64 -42.66 -1.86
C GLN A 202 25.21 -41.97 -0.61
N VAL A 203 24.91 -40.69 -0.39
CA VAL A 203 25.30 -39.92 0.79
C VAL A 203 24.49 -40.36 2.01
N GLN A 204 25.16 -40.51 3.15
CA GLN A 204 24.57 -40.88 4.43
C GLN A 204 24.71 -39.74 5.42
N LEU A 205 23.69 -39.55 6.26
CA LEU A 205 23.77 -38.64 7.41
C LEU A 205 24.21 -39.45 8.63
N VAL A 206 25.32 -39.07 9.23
CA VAL A 206 25.88 -39.73 10.43
C VAL A 206 26.06 -38.69 11.51
N GLU A 207 25.54 -38.98 12.69
CA GLU A 207 25.73 -38.14 13.87
C GLU A 207 26.93 -38.65 14.69
N ASP A 208 27.82 -37.74 15.05
CA ASP A 208 28.92 -37.99 15.98
C ASP A 208 29.09 -36.80 16.92
N GLN A 209 29.16 -37.04 18.23
CA GLN A 209 29.28 -36.00 19.26
C GLN A 209 28.20 -34.89 19.17
N GLY A 210 26.98 -35.23 18.72
CA GLY A 210 25.88 -34.27 18.54
C GLY A 210 25.98 -33.42 17.27
N ILE A 211 26.93 -33.71 16.38
CA ILE A 211 27.13 -33.01 15.11
C ILE A 211 26.80 -33.97 13.97
N THR A 212 25.95 -33.54 13.05
CA THR A 212 25.57 -34.34 11.88
C THR A 212 26.54 -34.09 10.73
N PHE A 213 27.02 -35.16 10.12
CA PHE A 213 27.89 -35.17 8.96
C PHE A 213 27.18 -35.75 7.75
N SER A 214 27.39 -35.11 6.60
CA SER A 214 27.14 -35.70 5.29
C SER A 214 28.35 -36.54 4.92
N LEU A 215 28.15 -37.85 4.71
CA LEU A 215 29.21 -38.83 4.53
C LEU A 215 29.01 -39.61 3.23
N LEU A 216 30.09 -39.78 2.48
CA LEU A 216 30.18 -40.78 1.42
C LEU A 216 31.40 -41.66 1.65
N ARG A 217 31.18 -42.97 1.86
CA ARG A 217 32.26 -43.96 1.87
C ARG A 217 32.41 -44.56 0.48
N SER A 218 33.53 -44.31 -0.17
CA SER A 218 33.78 -44.79 -1.53
C SER A 218 35.24 -45.15 -1.78
N SER A 219 35.47 -46.03 -2.75
CA SER A 219 36.80 -46.27 -3.32
C SER A 219 36.74 -46.08 -4.83
N THR A 220 37.70 -45.34 -5.37
CA THR A 220 37.80 -45.05 -6.79
C THR A 220 38.91 -45.90 -7.41
N PHE A 221 38.61 -46.53 -8.54
CA PHE A 221 39.55 -47.37 -9.28
C PHE A 221 40.05 -46.63 -10.53
N TYR A 222 41.37 -46.48 -10.64
CA TYR A 222 42.01 -45.85 -11.78
C TYR A 222 42.98 -46.80 -12.46
N LYS A 223 43.15 -46.64 -13.77
CA LYS A 223 44.11 -47.42 -14.55
C LYS A 223 45.48 -46.74 -14.55
N TYR A 224 46.52 -47.53 -14.35
CA TYR A 224 47.91 -47.18 -14.61
C TYR A 224 48.45 -48.20 -15.61
N GLN A 225 48.46 -47.81 -16.89
CA GLN A 225 48.65 -48.72 -18.02
C GLN A 225 47.64 -49.88 -17.97
N TRP A 226 48.08 -51.14 -17.83
CA TRP A 226 47.21 -52.31 -17.68
C TRP A 226 46.87 -52.66 -16.22
N VAL A 227 47.45 -51.98 -15.23
CA VAL A 227 47.22 -52.24 -13.80
C VAL A 227 46.09 -51.37 -13.28
N ILE A 228 45.19 -51.97 -12.48
CA ILE A 228 44.12 -51.24 -11.80
C ILE A 228 44.54 -50.98 -10.36
N LEU A 229 44.54 -49.70 -9.97
CA LEU A 229 44.84 -49.26 -8.62
C LEU A 229 43.58 -48.70 -7.96
N MET A 230 43.46 -48.91 -6.66
CA MET A 230 42.33 -48.47 -5.84
C MET A 230 42.81 -47.36 -4.91
N VAL A 231 42.03 -46.29 -4.80
CA VAL A 231 42.25 -45.21 -3.84
C VAL A 231 41.00 -44.97 -2.99
N ASP A 232 41.20 -44.72 -1.71
CA ASP A 232 40.14 -44.38 -0.77
C ASP A 232 39.68 -42.94 -1.02
N THR A 233 38.45 -42.78 -1.51
CA THR A 233 37.82 -41.50 -1.82
C THR A 233 36.66 -41.22 -0.87
N ALA A 234 36.76 -41.69 0.38
CA ALA A 234 35.80 -41.31 1.40
C ALA A 234 35.87 -39.80 1.70
N VAL A 235 34.71 -39.18 1.83
CA VAL A 235 34.55 -37.75 2.15
C VAL A 235 33.45 -37.56 3.18
N ALA A 236 33.65 -36.64 4.12
CA ALA A 236 32.69 -36.32 5.16
C ALA A 236 32.74 -34.83 5.51
N CYS A 237 31.59 -34.18 5.56
CA CYS A 237 31.46 -32.75 5.80
C CYS A 237 30.38 -32.45 6.84
N PRO A 238 30.65 -31.59 7.84
CA PRO A 238 29.66 -31.25 8.87
C PRO A 238 28.54 -30.39 8.27
N ILE A 239 27.29 -30.83 8.43
CA ILE A 239 26.11 -30.07 8.00
C ILE A 239 25.50 -29.27 9.15
N ASP A 240 25.78 -29.63 10.40
CA ASP A 240 25.37 -28.91 11.61
C ASP A 240 26.60 -28.54 12.47
N GLY A 241 26.40 -28.21 13.75
CA GLY A 241 27.45 -27.84 14.69
C GLY A 241 27.45 -26.36 15.02
N VAL A 242 26.32 -25.67 14.84
CA VAL A 242 26.19 -24.24 15.14
C VAL A 242 25.16 -24.02 16.24
N ASP A 243 25.62 -23.51 17.38
CA ASP A 243 24.78 -23.14 18.51
C ASP A 243 24.68 -21.62 18.66
N TYR A 244 23.51 -21.16 19.10
CA TYR A 244 23.22 -19.75 19.36
C TYR A 244 22.94 -19.54 20.84
N THR A 245 23.89 -18.93 21.55
CA THR A 245 23.73 -18.63 22.99
C THR A 245 24.19 -17.21 23.28
N ASN A 246 23.41 -16.44 24.05
CA ASN A 246 23.78 -15.08 24.49
C ASN A 246 24.33 -14.17 23.38
N LYS A 247 23.64 -14.07 22.25
CA LYS A 247 24.06 -13.31 21.05
C LYS A 247 25.45 -13.70 20.50
N THR A 248 25.85 -14.95 20.71
CA THR A 248 27.12 -15.51 20.22
C THR A 248 26.83 -16.77 19.41
N ILE A 249 27.41 -16.83 18.22
CA ILE A 249 27.46 -18.00 17.36
C ILE A 249 28.62 -18.86 17.84
N THR A 250 28.37 -20.12 18.15
CA THR A 250 29.40 -21.12 18.48
C THR A 250 29.39 -22.19 17.41
N TRP A 251 30.41 -22.19 16.56
CA TRP A 251 30.59 -23.20 15.52
C TRP A 251 31.65 -24.21 15.95
N THR A 252 31.25 -25.47 16.05
CA THR A 252 32.09 -26.56 16.55
C THR A 252 32.33 -27.58 15.44
N VAL A 253 33.58 -27.98 15.25
CA VAL A 253 34.00 -29.00 14.28
C VAL A 253 34.85 -30.06 15.00
N PRO A 254 34.43 -31.33 15.05
CA PRO A 254 35.23 -32.42 15.61
C PRO A 254 36.53 -32.62 14.83
N LYS A 255 37.64 -32.81 15.55
CA LYS A 255 38.95 -33.12 14.94
C LYS A 255 39.02 -34.53 14.40
N TYR A 256 38.38 -35.45 15.12
CA TYR A 256 38.31 -36.85 14.76
C TYR A 256 36.97 -37.12 14.10
N ILE A 257 36.98 -37.45 12.81
CA ILE A 257 35.78 -37.79 12.05
C ILE A 257 35.83 -39.31 11.82
N PRO A 258 35.15 -40.13 12.64
CA PRO A 258 35.32 -41.59 12.65
C PRO A 258 35.25 -42.26 11.27
N PRO A 259 34.35 -41.85 10.35
CA PRO A 259 34.30 -42.41 9.00
C PRO A 259 35.53 -42.13 8.12
N LEU A 260 36.19 -40.99 8.32
CA LEU A 260 37.43 -40.62 7.63
C LEU A 260 38.66 -41.22 8.29
N SER A 261 38.57 -41.52 9.58
CA SER A 261 39.66 -42.05 10.40
C SER A 261 39.66 -43.59 10.50
N ALA A 262 38.78 -44.28 9.77
CA ALA A 262 38.64 -45.72 9.83
C ALA A 262 39.95 -46.43 9.41
N GLY A 263 40.58 -47.12 10.37
CA GLY A 263 41.84 -47.84 10.18
C GLY A 263 43.10 -47.05 10.54
N MET A 264 42.97 -45.81 11.02
CA MET A 264 44.09 -45.05 11.58
C MET A 264 44.43 -45.52 12.99
N THR A 265 45.74 -45.58 13.30
CA THR A 265 46.24 -45.89 14.64
C THR A 265 46.99 -44.72 15.28
N SER A 266 47.33 -43.70 14.49
CA SER A 266 47.95 -42.45 14.96
C SER A 266 47.26 -41.24 14.33
N PHE A 267 47.01 -40.20 15.13
CA PHE A 267 46.49 -38.91 14.68
C PHE A 267 47.32 -37.80 15.30
N LYS A 268 47.90 -36.93 14.47
CA LYS A 268 48.71 -35.78 14.91
C LYS A 268 48.16 -34.51 14.29
N ASP A 269 47.69 -33.61 15.15
CA ASP A 269 47.20 -32.28 14.76
C ASP A 269 48.39 -31.42 14.27
N VAL A 270 48.30 -30.89 13.04
CA VAL A 270 49.41 -30.15 12.39
C VAL A 270 49.10 -28.65 12.34
N LEU A 271 47.96 -28.28 11.77
CA LEU A 271 47.59 -26.87 11.55
C LEU A 271 46.08 -26.68 11.70
N VAL A 272 45.70 -25.59 12.36
CA VAL A 272 44.32 -25.12 12.43
C VAL A 272 44.31 -23.63 12.11
N GLU A 273 43.68 -23.26 11.00
CA GLU A 273 43.50 -21.88 10.58
C GLU A 273 42.03 -21.62 10.31
N ALA A 274 41.55 -20.45 10.69
CA ALA A 274 40.16 -20.06 10.48
C ALA A 274 40.08 -18.64 9.95
N GLY A 275 38.96 -18.32 9.31
CA GLY A 275 38.70 -16.97 8.87
C GLY A 275 37.31 -16.78 8.31
N VAL A 276 37.15 -15.68 7.59
CA VAL A 276 35.86 -15.21 7.07
C VAL A 276 36.01 -14.95 5.58
N ASP A 277 35.01 -15.34 4.78
CA ASP A 277 34.99 -15.16 3.33
C ASP A 277 36.26 -15.69 2.63
N LEU A 278 36.82 -16.81 3.14
CA LEU A 278 38.06 -17.46 2.69
C LEU A 278 39.36 -16.66 2.95
N HIS A 279 39.29 -15.55 3.69
CA HIS A 279 40.47 -14.82 4.16
C HIS A 279 40.91 -15.29 5.54
N LYS A 280 42.10 -15.90 5.61
CA LYS A 280 42.73 -16.36 6.86
C LYS A 280 42.90 -15.17 7.80
N LEU A 281 42.42 -15.29 9.03
CA LEU A 281 42.55 -14.23 10.03
C LEU A 281 43.72 -14.51 10.96
N SER A 282 44.56 -13.50 11.17
CA SER A 282 45.60 -13.55 12.19
C SER A 282 45.00 -13.47 13.59
N ALA A 283 45.73 -13.93 14.61
CA ALA A 283 45.31 -13.81 16.00
C ALA A 283 45.00 -12.37 16.42
N LYS A 284 45.69 -11.38 15.83
CA LYS A 284 45.46 -9.95 16.08
C LYS A 284 44.12 -9.47 15.49
N GLU A 285 43.79 -9.89 14.28
CA GLU A 285 42.52 -9.55 13.62
C GLU A 285 41.34 -10.24 14.30
N MET A 286 41.49 -11.52 14.69
CA MET A 286 40.48 -12.22 15.48
C MET A 286 40.22 -11.49 16.80
N ALA A 287 41.27 -11.07 17.51
CA ALA A 287 41.12 -10.30 18.75
C ALA A 287 40.42 -8.94 18.55
N SER A 288 40.76 -8.19 17.48
CA SER A 288 40.08 -6.92 17.18
C SER A 288 38.60 -7.10 16.84
N ARG A 289 38.25 -8.21 16.19
CA ARG A 289 36.87 -8.58 15.84
C ARG A 289 36.12 -9.32 16.97
N LYS A 290 36.79 -9.56 18.10
CA LYS A 290 36.29 -10.32 19.26
C LYS A 290 35.93 -11.77 18.93
N TYR A 291 36.59 -12.35 17.93
CA TYR A 291 36.48 -13.76 17.60
C TYR A 291 37.36 -14.58 18.53
N VAL A 292 36.87 -15.75 18.92
CA VAL A 292 37.63 -16.68 19.74
C VAL A 292 37.71 -18.01 19.02
N LEU A 293 38.93 -18.40 18.63
CA LEU A 293 39.23 -19.72 18.10
C LEU A 293 39.83 -20.57 19.23
N LEU A 294 39.18 -21.69 19.54
CA LEU A 294 39.60 -22.66 20.54
C LEU A 294 39.99 -23.95 19.84
N ASN A 295 41.24 -24.34 19.98
CA ASN A 295 41.76 -25.60 19.46
C ASN A 295 41.83 -26.65 20.59
N GLU A 296 40.71 -27.29 20.90
CA GLU A 296 40.60 -28.24 22.01
C GLU A 296 41.13 -29.64 21.62
N LEU A 297 41.13 -30.61 22.55
CA LEU A 297 41.67 -31.95 22.28
C LEU A 297 40.83 -32.73 21.25
N THR A 298 39.50 -32.58 21.30
CA THR A 298 38.57 -33.37 20.48
C THR A 298 37.88 -32.56 19.40
N ALA A 299 37.82 -31.23 19.52
CA ALA A 299 37.10 -30.35 18.61
C ALA A 299 37.82 -29.00 18.42
N ILE A 300 37.48 -28.33 17.33
CA ILE A 300 37.85 -26.96 17.02
C ILE A 300 36.58 -26.13 17.14
N THR A 301 36.59 -25.12 17.99
CA THR A 301 35.42 -24.30 18.28
C THR A 301 35.70 -22.84 17.96
N MET A 302 34.87 -22.23 17.13
CA MET A 302 34.93 -20.80 16.81
C MET A 302 33.71 -20.08 17.39
N LYS A 303 33.96 -19.07 18.23
CA LYS A 303 32.93 -18.22 18.83
C LYS A 303 32.95 -16.84 18.23
N ILE A 304 31.80 -16.40 17.74
CA ILE A 304 31.63 -15.14 17.01
C ILE A 304 30.43 -14.38 17.58
N PRO A 305 30.61 -13.13 18.05
CA PRO A 305 29.49 -12.29 18.42
C PRO A 305 28.59 -11.99 17.20
N ILE A 306 27.27 -12.05 17.38
CA ILE A 306 26.32 -11.64 16.34
C ILE A 306 26.50 -10.14 16.07
N GLY A 307 26.59 -9.76 14.79
CA GLY A 307 26.85 -8.37 14.37
C GLY A 307 28.33 -7.98 14.33
N ALA A 308 29.25 -8.94 14.47
CA ALA A 308 30.67 -8.68 14.36
C ALA A 308 31.13 -8.44 12.90
N GLU A 309 32.30 -7.84 12.74
CA GLU A 309 32.84 -7.50 11.41
C GLU A 309 33.14 -8.77 10.61
N GLY A 310 32.68 -8.83 9.35
CA GLY A 310 32.84 -10.00 8.47
C GLY A 310 31.53 -10.73 8.18
N GLY A 311 30.48 -10.47 8.96
CA GLY A 311 29.11 -10.81 8.59
C GLY A 311 28.26 -9.58 8.34
N TYR A 312 26.99 -9.82 8.03
CA TYR A 312 26.03 -8.79 7.67
C TYR A 312 24.62 -9.16 8.12
N TYR A 313 23.76 -8.17 8.27
CA TYR A 313 22.35 -8.39 8.48
C TYR A 313 21.61 -8.46 7.15
N LYS A 314 20.68 -9.39 7.04
CA LYS A 314 19.67 -9.46 5.99
C LYS A 314 18.27 -9.40 6.57
N THR A 315 17.37 -8.85 5.79
CA THR A 315 15.94 -8.82 6.10
C THR A 315 15.39 -10.24 6.01
N SER A 316 14.54 -10.63 6.96
CA SER A 316 13.85 -11.91 6.95
C SER A 316 12.39 -11.68 7.30
N VAL A 317 11.48 -12.43 6.66
CA VAL A 317 10.05 -12.36 6.95
C VAL A 317 9.62 -13.67 7.58
N SER A 318 8.95 -13.60 8.73
CA SER A 318 8.38 -14.79 9.38
C SER A 318 6.92 -14.49 9.74
N ASN A 319 5.99 -15.30 9.25
CA ASN A 319 4.54 -15.10 9.43
C ASN A 319 4.06 -13.67 9.07
N GLY A 320 4.64 -13.07 8.02
CA GLY A 320 4.33 -11.71 7.57
C GLY A 320 4.92 -10.58 8.42
N GLN A 321 5.67 -10.91 9.48
CA GLN A 321 6.35 -9.92 10.33
C GLN A 321 7.79 -9.69 9.86
N LEU A 322 8.22 -8.43 9.96
CA LEU A 322 9.58 -8.02 9.68
C LEU A 322 10.54 -8.46 10.81
N GLY A 323 11.63 -9.09 10.42
CA GLY A 323 12.77 -9.31 11.29
C GLY A 323 14.06 -9.28 10.50
N VAL A 324 15.15 -9.60 11.20
CA VAL A 324 16.49 -9.68 10.63
C VAL A 324 17.15 -10.97 11.02
N LYS A 325 18.08 -11.40 10.17
CA LYS A 325 19.02 -12.47 10.45
C LYS A 325 20.41 -11.98 10.15
N TYR A 326 21.37 -12.41 10.95
CA TYR A 326 22.77 -12.15 10.71
C TYR A 326 23.37 -13.35 9.98
N THR A 327 24.09 -13.07 8.89
CA THR A 327 24.77 -14.06 8.07
C THR A 327 26.26 -13.81 8.09
N ILE A 328 27.05 -14.88 8.22
CA ILE A 328 28.50 -14.84 8.12
C ILE A 328 29.05 -16.08 7.43
N ASN A 329 29.97 -15.90 6.49
CA ASN A 329 30.64 -17.00 5.79
C ASN A 329 31.96 -17.31 6.48
N LEU A 330 32.00 -18.40 7.22
CA LEU A 330 33.20 -18.86 7.89
C LEU A 330 33.90 -19.89 7.05
N PHE A 331 35.21 -20.01 7.24
CA PHE A 331 35.92 -21.19 6.82
C PHE A 331 36.92 -21.64 7.88
N LEU A 332 37.19 -22.94 7.87
CA LEU A 332 38.13 -23.61 8.74
C LEU A 332 39.03 -24.51 7.88
N GLU A 333 40.33 -24.37 8.02
CA GLU A 333 41.33 -25.28 7.46
C GLU A 333 41.97 -26.06 8.61
N HIS A 334 41.81 -27.38 8.57
CA HIS A 334 42.38 -28.32 9.54
C HIS A 334 43.31 -29.28 8.81
N GLN A 335 44.57 -29.34 9.21
CA GLN A 335 45.54 -30.31 8.71
C GLN A 335 45.98 -31.26 9.81
N TRP A 336 45.98 -32.56 9.50
CA TRP A 336 46.49 -33.60 10.39
C TRP A 336 47.35 -34.60 9.63
N GLU A 337 48.24 -35.25 10.37
CA GLU A 337 49.10 -36.31 9.89
C GLU A 337 48.65 -37.66 10.48
N ASP A 338 48.53 -38.66 9.63
CA ASP A 338 48.14 -40.02 9.99
C ASP A 338 48.95 -41.10 9.28
N ASN A 339 48.83 -42.33 9.78
CA ASN A 339 49.62 -43.46 9.30
C ASN A 339 49.11 -44.11 8.01
N LYS A 340 47.95 -43.67 7.48
CA LYS A 340 47.32 -44.28 6.29
C LYS A 340 47.45 -43.39 5.05
N TRP A 341 47.26 -42.09 5.20
CA TRP A 341 47.24 -41.10 4.12
C TRP A 341 48.36 -40.06 4.25
N GLY A 342 49.14 -40.08 5.33
CA GLY A 342 50.14 -39.05 5.61
C GLY A 342 49.43 -37.75 6.00
N LEU A 343 49.77 -36.65 5.33
CA LEU A 343 49.15 -35.34 5.59
C LEU A 343 47.79 -35.22 4.86
N THR A 344 46.74 -34.99 5.63
CA THR A 344 45.41 -34.65 5.12
C THR A 344 45.09 -33.18 5.42
N LYS A 345 44.64 -32.44 4.41
CA LYS A 345 44.11 -31.06 4.54
C LYS A 345 42.58 -31.10 4.38
N HIS A 346 41.86 -30.60 5.37
CA HIS A 346 40.41 -30.53 5.37
C HIS A 346 39.97 -29.07 5.47
N THR A 347 39.32 -28.57 4.43
CA THR A 347 38.82 -27.21 4.36
C THR A 347 37.30 -27.24 4.41
N ILE A 348 36.71 -26.56 5.39
CA ILE A 348 35.26 -26.49 5.58
C ILE A 348 34.82 -25.06 5.40
N ILE A 349 33.96 -24.81 4.42
CA ILE A 349 33.32 -23.53 4.16
C ILE A 349 31.89 -23.63 4.71
N LYS A 350 31.52 -22.71 5.58
CA LYS A 350 30.22 -22.73 6.26
C LYS A 350 29.59 -21.35 6.26
N GLU A 351 28.52 -21.20 5.49
CA GLU A 351 27.61 -20.08 5.66
C GLU A 351 26.73 -20.32 6.89
N ILE A 352 26.79 -19.39 7.85
CA ILE A 352 26.00 -19.44 9.08
C ILE A 352 24.97 -18.33 9.04
N GLU A 353 23.73 -18.67 9.31
CA GLU A 353 22.60 -17.75 9.40
C GLU A 353 21.90 -17.91 10.75
N THR A 354 21.80 -16.81 11.50
CA THR A 354 21.16 -16.82 12.82
C THR A 354 19.64 -17.06 12.73
N PRO A 355 19.02 -17.51 13.83
CA PRO A 355 17.56 -17.52 13.94
C PRO A 355 16.95 -16.13 13.72
N PHE A 356 15.65 -16.12 13.40
CA PHE A 356 14.88 -14.89 13.17
C PHE A 356 14.80 -14.03 14.45
N GLU A 357 15.20 -12.77 14.36
CA GLU A 357 15.03 -11.76 15.41
C GLU A 357 14.04 -10.69 14.90
N GLN A 358 12.90 -10.53 15.58
CA GLN A 358 11.87 -9.56 15.21
C GLN A 358 12.37 -8.12 15.42
N VAL A 359 12.05 -7.23 14.49
CA VAL A 359 12.45 -5.81 14.55
C VAL A 359 11.23 -4.90 14.59
N GLU A 360 11.23 -3.93 15.50
CA GLU A 360 10.22 -2.88 15.56
C GLU A 360 10.55 -1.74 14.60
N VAL A 361 9.55 -1.29 13.84
CA VAL A 361 9.70 -0.19 12.87
C VAL A 361 9.39 1.13 13.56
N THR A 362 10.37 2.02 13.63
CA THR A 362 10.17 3.38 14.17
C THR A 362 9.42 4.24 13.16
N ILE A 363 8.32 4.87 13.58
CA ILE A 363 7.55 5.81 12.75
C ILE A 363 7.57 7.17 13.44
N THR A 364 7.97 8.21 12.70
CA THR A 364 7.97 9.59 13.19
C THR A 364 7.18 10.48 12.25
N SER A 365 6.44 11.44 12.80
CA SER A 365 5.63 12.36 11.99
C SER A 365 5.93 13.80 12.35
N ASN A 366 5.92 14.66 11.33
CA ASN A 366 6.11 16.09 11.45
C ASN A 366 5.06 16.81 10.60
N LEU A 367 4.32 17.70 11.22
CA LEU A 367 3.23 18.43 10.59
C LEU A 367 3.63 19.88 10.32
N ASN A 368 3.51 20.32 9.07
CA ASN A 368 3.73 21.71 8.67
C ASN A 368 2.40 22.36 8.25
N LEU A 369 1.82 23.16 9.15
CA LEU A 369 0.54 23.85 8.92
C LEU A 369 0.63 24.93 7.83
N SER A 370 1.75 25.66 7.77
CA SER A 370 1.93 26.74 6.78
C SER A 370 1.98 26.19 5.36
N ALA A 371 2.62 25.04 5.17
CA ALA A 371 2.66 24.34 3.88
C ALA A 371 1.47 23.40 3.66
N ARG A 372 0.62 23.19 4.67
CA ARG A 372 -0.48 22.20 4.69
C ARG A 372 -0.05 20.78 4.31
N LEU A 373 1.08 20.33 4.85
CA LEU A 373 1.69 19.03 4.54
C LEU A 373 2.05 18.28 5.83
N MET A 374 1.88 16.96 5.80
CA MET A 374 2.32 16.03 6.83
C MET A 374 3.44 15.16 6.28
N ASN A 375 4.59 15.16 6.95
CA ASN A 375 5.74 14.33 6.59
C ASN A 375 5.87 13.20 7.60
N VAL A 376 5.78 11.95 7.12
CA VAL A 376 5.90 10.76 7.94
C VAL A 376 7.12 9.97 7.52
N THR A 377 8.11 9.86 8.41
CA THR A 377 9.31 9.06 8.19
C THR A 377 9.12 7.68 8.79
N VAL A 378 9.29 6.65 7.97
CA VAL A 378 9.03 5.26 8.31
C VAL A 378 10.33 4.46 8.27
N GLY A 379 10.68 3.94 9.44
CA GLY A 379 11.66 2.90 9.66
C GLY A 379 13.09 3.27 9.31
N THR A 380 13.93 2.24 9.40
CA THR A 380 15.26 2.20 8.80
C THR A 380 15.45 0.77 8.32
N PHE A 381 15.17 0.56 7.04
CA PHE A 381 15.19 -0.75 6.40
C PHE A 381 16.59 -1.07 5.90
N LEU A 382 16.96 -2.35 5.97
CA LEU A 382 18.18 -2.83 5.35
C LEU A 382 18.09 -2.68 3.82
N PRO A 383 19.23 -2.66 3.10
CA PRO A 383 19.24 -2.25 1.70
C PRO A 383 18.54 -3.24 0.75
N ASP A 384 18.31 -4.47 1.22
CA ASP A 384 17.63 -5.57 0.55
C ASP A 384 16.09 -5.49 0.60
N ALA A 385 15.52 -4.56 1.36
CA ALA A 385 14.07 -4.31 1.41
C ALA A 385 13.69 -3.06 0.58
N GLU A 386 12.76 -3.23 -0.37
CA GLU A 386 12.27 -2.16 -1.25
C GLU A 386 10.76 -1.96 -1.09
N LEU A 387 10.34 -0.70 -1.05
CA LEU A 387 8.92 -0.33 -1.01
C LEU A 387 8.32 -0.48 -2.41
N VAL A 388 7.23 -1.25 -2.52
CA VAL A 388 6.58 -1.54 -3.82
C VAL A 388 5.21 -0.89 -3.97
N SER A 389 4.42 -0.84 -2.89
CA SER A 389 3.06 -0.31 -2.92
C SER A 389 2.62 0.22 -1.57
N LEU A 390 1.53 0.98 -1.58
CA LEU A 390 0.86 1.55 -0.43
C LEU A 390 -0.62 1.18 -0.48
N THR A 391 -1.20 0.89 0.68
CA THR A 391 -2.65 0.77 0.83
C THR A 391 -3.20 2.07 1.39
N ILE A 392 -4.00 2.76 0.59
CA ILE A 392 -4.64 4.04 0.92
C ILE A 392 -6.14 3.81 0.90
N GLU A 393 -6.83 4.03 2.02
CA GLU A 393 -8.29 3.83 2.15
C GLU A 393 -8.77 2.42 1.73
N GLY A 394 -7.92 1.40 1.91
CA GLY A 394 -8.21 0.01 1.55
C GLY A 394 -7.87 -0.36 0.10
N VAL A 395 -7.44 0.60 -0.73
CA VAL A 395 -7.01 0.36 -2.12
C VAL A 395 -5.48 0.24 -2.16
N VAL A 396 -4.97 -0.82 -2.78
CA VAL A 396 -3.53 -1.03 -2.99
C VAL A 396 -3.10 -0.29 -4.26
N VAL A 397 -2.12 0.59 -4.13
CA VAL A 397 -1.63 1.49 -5.18
C VAL A 397 -0.11 1.35 -5.27
N ALA A 398 0.44 1.23 -6.48
CA ALA A 398 1.89 1.15 -6.66
C ALA A 398 2.57 2.50 -6.30
N VAL A 399 3.83 2.49 -5.88
CA VAL A 399 4.55 3.74 -5.52
C VAL A 399 4.46 4.83 -6.62
N PRO A 400 4.63 4.54 -7.93
CA PRO A 400 4.50 5.55 -8.98
C PRO A 400 3.08 6.11 -9.14
N GLU A 401 2.06 5.29 -8.89
CA GLU A 401 0.66 5.70 -8.96
C GLU A 401 0.26 6.52 -7.72
N ALA A 402 0.83 6.22 -6.55
CA ALA A 402 0.60 6.99 -5.32
C ALA A 402 1.05 8.45 -5.48
N VAL A 403 2.12 8.69 -6.24
CA VAL A 403 2.57 10.05 -6.60
C VAL A 403 1.52 10.81 -7.42
N GLN A 404 0.79 10.13 -8.31
CA GLN A 404 -0.32 10.74 -9.06
C GLN A 404 -1.49 11.12 -8.16
N HIS A 405 -1.67 10.41 -7.06
CA HIS A 405 -2.68 10.71 -6.03
C HIS A 405 -2.20 11.75 -4.99
N GLY A 406 -1.04 12.37 -5.20
CA GLY A 406 -0.52 13.45 -4.34
C GLY A 406 0.36 12.99 -3.17
N TYR A 407 0.69 11.69 -3.07
CA TYR A 407 1.60 11.16 -2.04
C TYR A 407 3.03 11.19 -2.57
N LEU A 408 3.81 12.18 -2.11
CA LEU A 408 5.22 12.26 -2.47
C LEU A 408 6.04 11.36 -1.55
N ILE A 409 6.78 10.42 -2.14
CA ILE A 409 7.59 9.46 -1.40
C ILE A 409 9.06 9.72 -1.69
N HIS A 410 9.81 10.05 -0.64
CA HIS A 410 11.25 10.26 -0.72
C HIS A 410 11.97 9.13 0.00
N ARG A 411 13.04 8.63 -0.63
CA ARG A 411 13.94 7.65 -0.03
C ARG A 411 15.18 8.35 0.51
N THR A 412 15.41 8.21 1.80
CA THR A 412 16.61 8.71 2.47
C THR A 412 17.59 7.57 2.67
N ARG A 413 18.81 7.71 2.14
CA ARG A 413 19.89 6.72 2.29
C ARG A 413 20.85 7.19 3.36
N TYR A 414 21.17 6.32 4.31
CA TYR A 414 22.16 6.58 5.36
C TYR A 414 23.55 6.06 4.96
N ALA A 415 24.59 6.51 5.66
CA ALA A 415 25.98 6.14 5.38
C ALA A 415 26.24 4.62 5.51
N ASN A 416 25.45 3.90 6.30
CA ASN A 416 25.49 2.44 6.45
C ASN A 416 24.72 1.69 5.34
N GLY A 417 24.23 2.39 4.31
CA GLY A 417 23.44 1.83 3.21
C GLY A 417 21.95 1.65 3.51
N SER A 418 21.55 1.70 4.79
CA SER A 418 20.14 1.56 5.18
C SER A 418 19.27 2.69 4.63
N LYS A 419 17.97 2.42 4.50
CA LYS A 419 17.01 3.28 3.82
C LYS A 419 15.84 3.62 4.74
N ALA A 420 15.47 4.89 4.82
CA ALA A 420 14.20 5.32 5.38
C ALA A 420 13.30 5.87 4.28
N TYR A 421 11.99 5.72 4.45
CA TYR A 421 11.01 6.26 3.52
C TYR A 421 10.25 7.41 4.18
N VAL A 422 10.25 8.56 3.53
CA VAL A 422 9.50 9.75 3.96
C VAL A 422 8.30 9.89 3.05
N ILE A 423 7.12 9.86 3.62
CA ILE A 423 5.83 10.02 2.95
C ILE A 423 5.34 11.43 3.26
N GLN A 424 5.21 12.25 2.23
CA GLN A 424 4.69 13.60 2.33
C GLN A 424 3.26 13.62 1.76
N VAL A 425 2.31 13.99 2.62
CA VAL A 425 0.87 13.92 2.34
C VAL A 425 0.21 15.28 2.59
N PRO A 426 -0.60 15.80 1.66
CA PRO A 426 -1.43 16.99 1.89
C PRO A 426 -2.46 16.78 2.99
N LEU A 427 -2.71 17.81 3.81
CA LEU A 427 -3.73 17.72 4.88
C LEU A 427 -5.17 17.64 4.37
N ASP A 428 -5.38 17.85 3.08
CA ASP A 428 -6.69 17.73 2.43
C ASP A 428 -6.88 16.39 1.71
N ALA A 429 -5.88 15.50 1.77
CA ALA A 429 -6.01 14.14 1.27
C ALA A 429 -7.07 13.38 2.08
N SER A 430 -7.85 12.53 1.42
CA SER A 430 -8.94 11.76 2.03
C SER A 430 -8.44 10.82 3.14
N SER A 431 -7.22 10.27 2.98
CA SER A 431 -6.59 9.41 3.99
C SER A 431 -6.16 10.12 5.29
N VAL A 432 -6.26 11.45 5.36
CA VAL A 432 -5.94 12.23 6.57
C VAL A 432 -7.23 12.59 7.28
N THR A 433 -7.53 11.86 8.35
CA THR A 433 -8.70 12.16 9.18
C THR A 433 -8.39 13.27 10.18
N LYS A 434 -9.42 14.07 10.47
CA LYS A 434 -9.34 15.27 11.31
C LYS A 434 -10.32 15.12 12.45
N GLU A 435 -9.82 15.02 13.68
CA GLU A 435 -10.65 14.79 14.86
C GLU A 435 -10.52 15.93 15.86
N TYR A 436 -11.66 16.43 16.33
CA TYR A 436 -11.70 17.43 17.39
C TYR A 436 -11.52 16.78 18.77
N ILE A 437 -10.52 17.25 19.54
CA ILE A 437 -10.30 16.78 20.90
C ILE A 437 -11.06 17.67 21.88
N ARG A 438 -10.52 18.87 22.15
CA ARG A 438 -10.99 19.84 23.16
C ARG A 438 -10.48 21.24 22.82
N GLU A 439 -11.22 22.26 23.25
CA GLU A 439 -10.85 23.68 23.13
C GLU A 439 -10.52 24.11 21.69
N ASP A 440 -9.28 24.51 21.43
CA ASP A 440 -8.74 24.90 20.14
C ASP A 440 -7.91 23.78 19.49
N MET A 441 -7.97 22.54 20.01
CA MET A 441 -7.14 21.42 19.55
C MET A 441 -7.84 20.43 18.62
N ARG A 442 -7.13 20.10 17.53
CA ARG A 442 -7.50 19.09 16.54
C ARG A 442 -6.34 18.12 16.29
N THR A 443 -6.64 16.85 16.09
CA THR A 443 -5.66 15.83 15.68
C THR A 443 -5.81 15.53 14.20
N TYR A 444 -4.68 15.51 13.51
CA TYR A 444 -4.54 14.95 12.17
C TYR A 444 -4.01 13.53 12.30
N ALA A 445 -4.71 12.58 11.70
CA ALA A 445 -4.33 11.18 11.70
C ALA A 445 -4.17 10.69 10.26
N LEU A 446 -2.99 10.18 9.92
CA LEU A 446 -2.73 9.47 8.68
C LEU A 446 -2.73 7.96 8.97
N ASN A 447 -3.54 7.22 8.20
CA ASN A 447 -3.58 5.77 8.26
C ASN A 447 -3.31 5.19 6.86
N VAL A 448 -2.11 4.63 6.67
CA VAL A 448 -1.69 3.96 5.43
C VAL A 448 -0.91 2.71 5.76
N THR A 449 -0.94 1.72 4.87
CA THR A 449 -0.11 0.50 5.04
C THR A 449 0.92 0.44 3.93
N LEU A 450 2.19 0.25 4.27
CA LEU A 450 3.26 0.10 3.29
C LEU A 450 3.53 -1.38 3.04
N ALA A 451 3.72 -1.77 1.77
CA ALA A 451 4.13 -3.12 1.40
C ALA A 451 5.54 -3.12 0.82
N PHE A 452 6.36 -4.03 1.32
CA PHE A 452 7.76 -4.19 0.96
C PHE A 452 8.01 -5.57 0.36
N ILE A 453 9.02 -5.63 -0.49
CA ILE A 453 9.59 -6.89 -1.01
C ILE A 453 11.08 -6.98 -0.65
N THR A 454 11.54 -8.17 -0.32
CA THR A 454 12.95 -8.46 -0.05
C THR A 454 13.65 -9.06 -1.28
N TYR A 455 14.93 -8.75 -1.47
CA TYR A 455 15.75 -9.35 -2.52
C TYR A 455 16.97 -10.08 -1.94
N PRO A 456 17.31 -11.28 -2.44
CA PRO A 456 16.70 -12.02 -3.56
C PRO A 456 15.50 -12.91 -3.18
N SER A 457 15.17 -13.07 -1.88
CA SER A 457 14.17 -14.06 -1.43
C SER A 457 12.75 -13.81 -1.95
N SER A 458 12.45 -12.60 -2.43
CA SER A 458 11.14 -12.21 -2.96
C SER A 458 10.01 -12.38 -1.94
N GLU A 459 10.34 -12.28 -0.65
CA GLU A 459 9.38 -12.33 0.45
C GLU A 459 8.76 -10.95 0.64
N THR A 460 7.48 -10.91 1.01
CA THR A 460 6.75 -9.67 1.19
C THR A 460 6.31 -9.47 2.63
N PHE A 461 6.41 -8.24 3.14
CA PHE A 461 5.91 -7.87 4.46
C PHE A 461 5.21 -6.51 4.41
N VAL A 462 4.36 -6.25 5.39
CA VAL A 462 3.60 -5.01 5.50
C VAL A 462 3.91 -4.26 6.77
N VAL A 463 3.93 -2.93 6.69
CA VAL A 463 4.15 -2.03 7.81
C VAL A 463 2.96 -1.08 7.91
N PRO A 464 2.09 -1.23 8.94
CA PRO A 464 1.02 -0.26 9.18
C PRO A 464 1.60 1.05 9.70
N VAL A 465 1.23 2.16 9.06
CA VAL A 465 1.69 3.50 9.40
C VAL A 465 0.52 4.30 9.95
N ILE A 466 0.51 4.47 11.27
CA ILE A 466 -0.46 5.30 11.99
C ILE A 466 0.31 6.49 12.55
N ALA A 467 0.11 7.67 11.95
CA ALA A 467 0.78 8.89 12.37
C ALA A 467 -0.25 9.88 12.92
N LEU A 468 0.00 10.38 14.14
CA LEU A 468 -0.90 11.30 14.85
C LEU A 468 -0.19 12.60 15.16
N SER A 469 -0.82 13.74 14.87
CA SER A 469 -0.31 15.07 15.19
C SER A 469 -1.42 15.97 15.73
N ALA A 470 -1.29 16.41 16.98
CA ALA A 470 -2.23 17.31 17.63
C ALA A 470 -1.79 18.78 17.51
N VAL A 471 -2.73 19.65 17.16
CA VAL A 471 -2.47 21.05 16.80
C VAL A 471 -3.52 21.98 17.39
N LYS A 472 -3.11 23.19 17.75
CA LYS A 472 -4.00 24.30 18.12
C LYS A 472 -4.47 25.11 16.91
N ASP A 473 -5.36 24.56 16.10
CA ASP A 473 -5.93 25.22 14.91
C ASP A 473 -7.46 25.12 14.80
N ALA A 474 -8.15 24.63 15.83
CA ALA A 474 -9.59 24.43 15.77
C ALA A 474 -10.35 25.77 15.83
N VAL A 475 -11.15 26.01 14.81
CA VAL A 475 -12.11 27.12 14.70
C VAL A 475 -13.49 26.52 14.89
N LEU A 476 -14.15 26.91 15.97
CA LEU A 476 -15.47 26.38 16.34
C LEU A 476 -16.58 27.11 15.58
N PRO A 477 -17.70 26.42 15.26
CA PRO A 477 -18.84 27.07 14.63
C PRO A 477 -19.43 28.14 15.56
N SER A 478 -19.92 29.22 14.96
CA SER A 478 -20.55 30.33 15.66
C SER A 478 -21.94 30.59 15.06
N ALA A 479 -22.87 31.15 15.83
CA ALA A 479 -24.22 31.36 15.36
C ALA A 479 -24.69 32.80 15.58
N THR A 480 -25.49 33.28 14.64
CA THR A 480 -26.18 34.57 14.69
C THR A 480 -27.68 34.34 14.60
N GLY A 481 -28.43 34.98 15.49
CA GLY A 481 -29.89 34.91 15.55
C GLY A 481 -30.54 36.16 14.95
N LEU A 482 -31.54 35.99 14.09
CA LEU A 482 -32.29 37.06 13.42
C LEU A 482 -33.80 36.75 13.48
N CYS A 483 -34.64 37.78 13.42
CA CYS A 483 -36.11 37.63 13.49
C CYS A 483 -36.77 38.49 12.42
N ASP A 484 -37.77 37.98 11.70
CA ASP A 484 -38.46 38.70 10.61
C ASP A 484 -39.93 39.06 10.93
N GLY A 485 -40.30 39.09 12.21
CA GLY A 485 -41.65 39.36 12.69
C GLY A 485 -42.61 38.16 12.61
N ARG A 486 -42.25 37.10 11.88
CA ARG A 486 -43.03 35.84 11.79
C ARG A 486 -42.23 34.59 12.11
N ASN A 487 -40.92 34.61 11.88
CA ASN A 487 -40.01 33.49 12.01
C ASN A 487 -38.81 33.85 12.88
N LEU A 488 -38.23 32.83 13.49
CA LEU A 488 -36.93 32.85 14.13
C LEU A 488 -35.92 32.26 13.14
N HIS A 489 -34.84 32.99 12.87
CA HIS A 489 -33.75 32.56 12.02
C HIS A 489 -32.49 32.35 12.85
N LEU A 490 -31.86 31.20 12.67
CA LEU A 490 -30.57 30.87 13.24
C LEU A 490 -29.60 30.57 12.10
N ILE A 491 -28.57 31.39 11.95
CA ILE A 491 -27.53 31.23 10.93
C ILE A 491 -26.24 30.84 11.64
N ILE A 492 -25.80 29.60 11.40
CA ILE A 492 -24.58 29.03 11.97
C ILE A 492 -23.49 29.15 10.90
N THR A 493 -22.43 29.88 11.19
CA THR A 493 -21.21 29.91 10.39
C THR A 493 -20.35 28.71 10.75
N HIS A 494 -20.02 27.89 9.76
CA HIS A 494 -19.18 26.72 9.93
C HIS A 494 -17.76 27.10 10.35
N GLY A 495 -17.20 26.26 11.21
CA GLY A 495 -15.79 26.28 11.60
C GLY A 495 -14.97 25.32 10.73
N ASN A 496 -13.86 24.83 11.28
CA ASN A 496 -13.04 23.80 10.62
C ASN A 496 -13.06 22.44 11.34
N VAL A 497 -13.95 22.27 12.33
CA VAL A 497 -14.10 21.04 13.14
C VAL A 497 -15.49 20.41 13.07
N ASP A 498 -16.44 21.10 12.47
CA ASP A 498 -17.88 20.81 12.54
C ASP A 498 -18.45 20.15 11.27
N GLN A 499 -17.59 19.75 10.33
CA GLN A 499 -18.00 19.02 9.11
C GLN A 499 -18.80 17.75 9.42
N ASN A 500 -18.48 17.06 10.53
CA ASN A 500 -19.15 15.82 10.94
C ASN A 500 -20.10 16.05 12.14
N TRP A 501 -20.55 17.29 12.37
CA TRP A 501 -21.46 17.62 13.46
C TRP A 501 -22.87 17.85 12.92
N LEU A 502 -23.81 17.04 13.39
CA LEU A 502 -25.19 17.05 12.94
C LEU A 502 -26.09 17.95 13.82
N PRO A 503 -27.06 18.66 13.24
CA PRO A 503 -27.97 19.54 13.98
C PRO A 503 -29.13 18.78 14.62
N PHE A 504 -29.36 19.01 15.91
CA PHE A 504 -30.44 18.43 16.69
C PHE A 504 -31.32 19.49 17.34
N ILE A 505 -32.62 19.25 17.36
CA ILE A 505 -33.58 19.98 18.18
C ILE A 505 -34.00 19.03 19.30
N SER A 506 -33.58 19.31 20.52
CA SER A 506 -33.65 18.35 21.64
C SER A 506 -32.95 17.03 21.27
N ASP A 507 -33.69 15.93 21.10
CA ASP A 507 -33.16 14.61 20.71
C ASP A 507 -33.49 14.22 19.26
N TRP A 508 -34.09 15.14 18.51
CA TRP A 508 -34.50 14.90 17.14
C TRP A 508 -33.48 15.45 16.14
N HIS A 509 -32.95 14.57 15.29
CA HIS A 509 -32.02 14.94 14.21
C HIS A 509 -32.76 15.74 13.13
N LEU A 510 -32.27 16.95 12.85
CA LEU A 510 -32.89 17.88 11.90
C LEU A 510 -32.37 17.64 10.47
N THR A 511 -32.96 16.65 9.78
CA THR A 511 -32.74 16.46 8.33
C THR A 511 -33.66 17.36 7.50
N GLN A 512 -33.43 17.42 6.18
CA GLN A 512 -34.25 18.21 5.26
C GLN A 512 -35.71 17.71 5.24
N GLU A 513 -35.92 16.39 5.22
CA GLU A 513 -37.24 15.76 5.23
C GLU A 513 -37.95 16.01 6.56
N ALA A 514 -37.18 15.92 7.66
CA ALA A 514 -37.62 16.24 9.00
C ALA A 514 -38.12 17.69 9.10
N ALA A 515 -37.33 18.64 8.60
CA ALA A 515 -37.66 20.06 8.60
C ALA A 515 -38.96 20.37 7.82
N GLN A 516 -39.16 19.74 6.65
CA GLN A 516 -40.35 19.93 5.82
C GLN A 516 -41.64 19.55 6.53
N LYS A 517 -41.63 18.49 7.36
CA LYS A 517 -42.80 18.03 8.13
C LYS A 517 -43.39 19.14 9.03
N TYR A 518 -42.55 20.04 9.52
CA TYR A 518 -42.95 21.12 10.44
C TYR A 518 -42.89 22.51 9.79
N ASN A 519 -42.76 22.59 8.46
CA ASN A 519 -42.58 23.83 7.69
C ASN A 519 -41.34 24.64 8.10
N TYR A 520 -40.25 23.96 8.49
CA TYR A 520 -38.98 24.62 8.76
C TYR A 520 -38.16 24.71 7.47
N ILE A 521 -37.42 25.81 7.33
CA ILE A 521 -36.52 26.02 6.20
C ILE A 521 -35.11 25.76 6.68
N LEU A 522 -34.52 24.69 6.19
CA LEU A 522 -33.12 24.33 6.38
C LEU A 522 -32.37 24.56 5.06
N LYS A 523 -31.27 25.31 5.13
CA LYS A 523 -30.39 25.59 3.99
C LYS A 523 -28.94 25.51 4.44
N ASP A 524 -28.18 24.63 3.81
CA ASP A 524 -26.74 24.52 3.99
C ASP A 524 -26.04 24.85 2.66
N ASN A 525 -24.99 25.66 2.72
CA ASN A 525 -24.17 26.01 1.57
C ASN A 525 -22.67 25.63 1.77
N GLY A 526 -22.35 24.85 2.79
CA GLY A 526 -20.99 24.43 3.17
C GLY A 526 -20.22 25.46 4.01
N THR A 527 -20.63 26.73 4.04
CA THR A 527 -20.04 27.78 4.89
C THR A 527 -20.97 28.26 5.98
N HIS A 528 -22.28 28.19 5.73
CA HIS A 528 -23.32 28.57 6.66
C HIS A 528 -24.49 27.58 6.60
N LEU A 529 -24.97 27.19 7.77
CA LEU A 529 -26.20 26.47 7.98
C LEU A 529 -27.27 27.45 8.49
N ALA A 530 -28.28 27.72 7.67
CA ALA A 530 -29.39 28.60 8.00
C ALA A 530 -30.66 27.79 8.30
N ILE A 531 -31.22 28.01 9.49
CA ILE A 531 -32.46 27.39 9.96
C ILE A 531 -33.49 28.49 10.20
N SER A 532 -34.69 28.36 9.62
CA SER A 532 -35.81 29.27 9.86
C SER A 532 -37.00 28.49 10.41
N VAL A 533 -37.49 28.93 11.56
CA VAL A 533 -38.58 28.27 12.31
C VAL A 533 -39.72 29.27 12.50
N PRO A 534 -40.98 28.93 12.14
CA PRO A 534 -42.13 29.78 12.41
C PRO A 534 -42.33 30.05 13.91
N PHE A 535 -42.83 31.24 14.25
CA PHE A 535 -43.14 31.63 15.63
C PHE A 535 -44.07 30.62 16.32
N ILE A 536 -45.17 30.24 15.66
CA ILE A 536 -46.12 29.24 16.17
C ILE A 536 -45.67 27.86 15.72
N SER A 537 -44.82 27.23 16.54
CA SER A 537 -44.18 25.97 16.21
C SER A 537 -43.97 25.10 17.45
N PRO A 538 -44.06 23.74 17.36
CA PRO A 538 -43.90 22.85 18.51
C PRO A 538 -42.55 22.99 19.23
N HIS A 539 -41.49 23.30 18.49
CA HIS A 539 -40.12 23.34 18.99
C HIS A 539 -39.67 24.74 19.47
N VAL A 540 -40.57 25.73 19.44
CA VAL A 540 -40.32 27.07 19.99
C VAL A 540 -40.77 27.10 21.45
N SER A 541 -40.02 27.79 22.30
CA SER A 541 -40.30 27.96 23.72
C SER A 541 -40.73 29.39 24.00
N TYR A 542 -41.84 29.58 24.72
CA TYR A 542 -42.37 30.90 25.05
C TYR A 542 -41.99 31.26 26.48
N GLU A 543 -41.09 32.23 26.65
CA GLU A 543 -40.53 32.58 27.96
C GLU A 543 -41.39 33.61 28.71
N VAL A 544 -41.86 34.62 27.98
CA VAL A 544 -42.60 35.75 28.57
C VAL A 544 -43.78 36.11 27.67
N PHE A 545 -44.94 36.34 28.28
CA PHE A 545 -46.11 36.88 27.60
C PHE A 545 -46.68 38.05 28.41
N ASN A 546 -46.74 39.23 27.79
CA ASN A 546 -47.42 40.40 28.33
C ASN A 546 -48.27 41.08 27.23
N THR A 547 -48.98 42.14 27.59
CA THR A 547 -49.87 42.86 26.66
C THR A 547 -49.16 43.54 25.48
N SER A 548 -47.83 43.69 25.56
CA SER A 548 -47.02 44.41 24.56
C SER A 548 -46.12 43.49 23.73
N ALA A 549 -45.77 42.30 24.24
CA ALA A 549 -44.73 41.45 23.67
C ALA A 549 -44.82 39.98 24.13
N ILE A 550 -44.47 39.07 23.22
CA ILE A 550 -44.17 37.66 23.49
C ILE A 550 -42.69 37.43 23.23
N LYS A 551 -41.94 36.96 24.23
CA LYS A 551 -40.56 36.51 24.06
C LYS A 551 -40.55 35.03 23.76
N ALA A 552 -40.06 34.65 22.58
CA ALA A 552 -39.96 33.27 22.13
C ALA A 552 -38.50 32.91 21.85
N SER A 553 -38.09 31.70 22.20
CA SER A 553 -36.74 31.18 22.01
C SER A 553 -36.74 29.84 21.27
N PHE A 554 -35.71 29.65 20.45
CA PHE A 554 -35.44 28.40 19.74
C PHE A 554 -34.03 27.93 20.09
N HIS A 555 -33.90 26.66 20.45
CA HIS A 555 -32.64 26.03 20.86
C HIS A 555 -32.26 24.92 19.86
N LEU A 556 -30.98 24.88 19.50
CA LEU A 556 -30.42 23.87 18.63
C LEU A 556 -29.05 23.42 19.15
N THR A 557 -28.76 22.13 18.99
CA THR A 557 -27.53 21.50 19.47
C THR A 557 -26.82 20.82 18.30
N LEU A 558 -25.52 21.04 18.16
CA LEU A 558 -24.66 20.27 17.26
C LEU A 558 -24.06 19.08 18.03
N LYS A 559 -24.30 17.88 17.52
CA LYS A 559 -23.78 16.62 18.08
C LYS A 559 -22.84 15.95 17.07
N ASP A 560 -21.83 15.27 17.57
CA ASP A 560 -20.88 14.49 16.76
C ASP A 560 -21.58 13.28 16.11
N ASP A 561 -21.39 13.05 14.81
CA ASP A 561 -22.05 11.94 14.10
C ASP A 561 -21.69 10.56 14.67
N SER A 562 -20.42 10.36 15.06
CA SER A 562 -19.93 9.05 15.51
C SER A 562 -20.26 8.76 16.98
N THR A 563 -20.13 9.75 17.85
CA THR A 563 -20.27 9.58 19.30
C THR A 563 -21.59 10.10 19.85
N LEU A 564 -22.35 10.86 19.06
CA LEU A 564 -23.54 11.62 19.48
C LEU A 564 -23.29 12.58 20.66
N ALA A 565 -22.02 12.84 20.98
CA ALA A 565 -21.62 13.74 22.04
C ALA A 565 -22.01 15.18 21.67
N GLN A 566 -22.62 15.89 22.60
CA GLN A 566 -22.95 17.31 22.42
C GLN A 566 -21.66 18.14 22.32
N ARG A 567 -21.49 18.85 21.21
CA ARG A 567 -20.32 19.68 20.95
C ARG A 567 -20.63 21.16 21.16
N ARG A 568 -21.75 21.65 20.61
CA ARG A 568 -22.18 23.05 20.72
C ARG A 568 -23.68 23.18 20.86
N ASN A 569 -24.10 24.24 21.53
CA ASN A 569 -25.50 24.64 21.63
C ASN A 569 -25.65 26.10 21.18
N PHE A 570 -26.76 26.38 20.52
CA PHE A 570 -27.10 27.69 20.03
C PHE A 570 -28.55 27.99 20.39
N SER A 571 -28.83 29.27 20.63
CA SER A 571 -30.18 29.73 20.91
C SER A 571 -30.41 31.09 20.28
N VAL A 572 -31.60 31.28 19.71
CA VAL A 572 -32.09 32.59 19.28
C VAL A 572 -33.33 32.94 20.09
N SER A 573 -33.42 34.18 20.55
CA SER A 573 -34.59 34.72 21.24
C SER A 573 -35.11 35.94 20.49
N CYS A 574 -36.41 35.94 20.22
CA CYS A 574 -37.10 36.96 19.44
C CYS A 574 -38.30 37.52 20.22
N ILE A 575 -38.66 38.77 19.93
CA ILE A 575 -39.85 39.41 20.51
C ILE A 575 -40.90 39.57 19.41
N PHE A 576 -42.09 39.02 19.64
CA PHE A 576 -43.23 39.05 18.73
C PHE A 576 -44.39 39.83 19.32
N SER A 577 -45.23 40.41 18.44
CA SER A 577 -46.45 41.08 18.87
C SER A 577 -47.50 40.05 19.30
N PRO A 578 -48.23 40.26 20.42
CA PRO A 578 -49.39 39.44 20.78
C PRO A 578 -50.45 39.31 19.68
N SER A 579 -50.52 40.26 18.74
CA SER A 579 -51.41 40.19 17.59
C SER A 579 -51.14 39.00 16.67
N GLU A 580 -49.92 38.47 16.64
CA GLU A 580 -49.56 37.30 15.81
C GLU A 580 -50.27 36.00 16.27
N LEU A 581 -50.80 35.96 17.49
CA LEU A 581 -51.60 34.84 17.99
C LEU A 581 -53.03 34.83 17.45
N ILE A 582 -53.47 35.92 16.80
CA ILE A 582 -54.87 36.17 16.47
C ILE A 582 -55.01 36.49 14.98
N GLN A 583 -55.89 35.78 14.29
CA GLN A 583 -56.26 36.08 12.92
C GLN A 583 -57.77 36.21 12.78
N CYS A 584 -58.22 37.43 12.48
CA CYS A 584 -59.64 37.75 12.23
C CYS A 584 -59.87 37.80 10.72
N LEU A 585 -60.51 36.79 10.14
CA LEU A 585 -60.73 36.70 8.70
C LEU A 585 -62.00 37.49 8.29
N PRO A 586 -62.02 38.10 7.08
CA PRO A 586 -63.17 38.87 6.60
C PRO A 586 -64.50 38.10 6.51
N ASN A 587 -64.43 36.78 6.36
CA ASN A 587 -65.61 35.89 6.34
C ASN A 587 -66.21 35.62 7.73
N GLY A 588 -65.72 36.29 8.78
CA GLY A 588 -66.15 36.09 10.16
C GLY A 588 -65.57 34.84 10.83
N THR A 589 -64.50 34.25 10.30
CA THR A 589 -63.76 33.18 10.99
C THR A 589 -62.67 33.80 11.87
N VAL A 590 -62.61 33.39 13.13
CA VAL A 590 -61.53 33.75 14.06
C VAL A 590 -60.64 32.55 14.30
N ILE A 591 -59.32 32.77 14.20
CA ILE A 591 -58.29 31.82 14.58
C ILE A 591 -57.50 32.46 15.73
N ILE A 592 -57.45 31.79 16.88
CA ILE A 592 -56.73 32.25 18.08
C ILE A 592 -55.88 31.10 18.60
N THR A 593 -54.59 31.36 18.84
CA THR A 593 -53.66 30.40 19.41
C THR A 593 -53.27 30.82 20.82
N ALA A 594 -53.60 29.99 21.81
CA ALA A 594 -53.10 30.12 23.17
C ALA A 594 -51.75 29.42 23.31
N ILE A 595 -50.86 29.97 24.15
CA ILE A 595 -49.49 29.49 24.36
C ILE A 595 -49.27 29.12 25.82
N LYS A 596 -48.46 28.08 26.07
CA LYS A 596 -47.98 27.68 27.39
C LYS A 596 -46.57 28.26 27.60
N LEU A 597 -46.40 28.99 28.69
CA LEU A 597 -45.11 29.57 29.07
C LEU A 597 -44.17 28.52 29.68
N VAL A 598 -42.87 28.69 29.44
CA VAL A 598 -41.81 27.89 30.07
C VAL A 598 -41.87 28.08 31.58
N GLY A 599 -41.97 26.98 32.33
CA GLY A 599 -42.13 27.00 33.79
C GLY A 599 -43.58 27.17 34.29
N GLY A 600 -44.58 27.20 33.40
CA GLY A 600 -46.00 27.15 33.79
C GLY A 600 -46.42 25.73 34.16
N GLU A 601 -46.48 25.43 35.46
CA GLU A 601 -46.88 24.10 35.95
C GLU A 601 -48.35 23.75 35.61
N ASP A 602 -48.56 22.48 35.26
CA ASP A 602 -49.84 21.76 35.14
C ASP A 602 -50.88 22.31 34.15
N LEU A 603 -50.50 23.24 33.27
CA LEU A 603 -51.37 23.68 32.17
C LEU A 603 -51.42 22.61 31.07
N ASP A 604 -52.54 21.91 30.97
CA ASP A 604 -52.89 21.05 29.83
C ASP A 604 -53.60 21.87 28.75
N THR A 605 -52.92 22.03 27.62
CA THR A 605 -53.40 22.80 26.46
C THR A 605 -54.66 22.19 25.85
N ALA A 606 -54.93 20.89 26.04
CA ALA A 606 -56.14 20.22 25.54
C ALA A 606 -57.42 20.62 26.31
N LEU A 607 -57.27 21.07 27.56
CA LEU A 607 -58.40 21.43 28.42
C LEU A 607 -58.85 22.90 28.27
N LEU A 608 -58.12 23.71 27.50
CA LEU A 608 -58.49 25.09 27.20
C LEU A 608 -59.88 25.14 26.54
N VAL A 609 -60.66 26.16 26.89
CA VAL A 609 -62.02 26.40 26.35
C VAL A 609 -62.21 27.87 26.02
N LEU A 610 -63.21 28.18 25.19
CA LEU A 610 -63.69 29.56 25.03
C LEU A 610 -64.72 29.90 26.12
N ARG A 611 -65.34 31.09 26.05
CA ARG A 611 -66.45 31.47 26.95
C ARG A 611 -67.57 30.44 27.00
N ASP A 612 -67.90 29.84 25.85
CA ASP A 612 -68.68 28.61 25.80
C ASP A 612 -67.77 27.39 26.02
N ARG A 613 -67.98 26.70 27.14
CA ARG A 613 -67.17 25.53 27.56
C ARG A 613 -67.28 24.33 26.60
N GLN A 614 -68.28 24.30 25.71
CA GLN A 614 -68.38 23.27 24.66
C GLN A 614 -67.38 23.50 23.53
N CYS A 615 -66.87 24.74 23.35
CA CYS A 615 -65.91 25.05 22.31
C CYS A 615 -64.48 24.70 22.75
N LYS A 616 -63.99 23.59 22.20
CA LYS A 616 -62.64 23.03 22.41
C LYS A 616 -61.68 23.43 21.28
N PRO A 617 -60.36 23.37 21.52
CA PRO A 617 -59.37 23.71 20.50
C PRO A 617 -59.42 22.72 19.32
N SER A 618 -59.21 23.23 18.11
CA SER A 618 -59.16 22.44 16.88
C SER A 618 -57.80 21.78 16.65
N LEU A 619 -56.73 22.36 17.18
CA LEU A 619 -55.37 21.82 17.09
C LEU A 619 -54.69 22.02 18.44
N VAL A 620 -54.11 20.94 18.98
CA VAL A 620 -53.43 20.94 20.29
C VAL A 620 -52.02 20.39 20.12
N THR A 621 -51.05 21.10 20.67
CA THR A 621 -49.67 20.65 20.87
C THR A 621 -49.33 20.80 22.35
N GLU A 622 -48.20 20.23 22.77
CA GLU A 622 -47.72 20.36 24.16
C GLU A 622 -47.62 21.82 24.63
N LYS A 623 -47.32 22.76 23.70
CA LYS A 623 -47.08 24.17 24.01
C LYS A 623 -48.16 25.13 23.51
N THR A 624 -49.04 24.73 22.61
CA THR A 624 -50.02 25.63 21.99
C THR A 624 -51.39 24.98 21.78
N ALA A 625 -52.47 25.74 21.90
CA ALA A 625 -53.82 25.31 21.52
C ALA A 625 -54.45 26.33 20.59
N THR A 626 -54.86 25.90 19.40
CA THR A 626 -55.46 26.77 18.38
C THR A 626 -56.95 26.49 18.24
N PHE A 627 -57.75 27.55 18.36
CA PHE A 627 -59.19 27.53 18.15
C PHE A 627 -59.52 28.14 16.80
N LYS A 628 -60.45 27.53 16.07
CA LYS A 628 -61.01 28.05 14.83
C LYS A 628 -62.53 27.99 14.92
N PHE A 629 -63.17 29.15 14.96
CA PHE A 629 -64.61 29.25 15.15
C PHE A 629 -65.17 30.49 14.44
N ASN A 630 -66.49 30.56 14.29
CA ASN A 630 -67.14 31.73 13.69
C ASN A 630 -67.43 32.79 14.75
N VAL A 631 -67.27 34.08 14.41
CA VAL A 631 -67.52 35.23 15.30
C VAL A 631 -68.90 35.23 15.97
N ASN A 632 -69.91 34.54 15.42
CA ASN A 632 -71.26 34.46 15.98
C ASN A 632 -71.49 33.24 16.90
N THR A 633 -70.44 32.44 17.18
CA THR A 633 -70.51 31.19 17.94
C THR A 633 -69.63 31.23 19.19
N CYS A 634 -69.62 30.15 19.99
CA CYS A 634 -68.71 29.95 21.13
C CYS A 634 -68.76 31.01 22.23
N GLY A 635 -69.94 31.57 22.50
CA GLY A 635 -70.13 32.58 23.55
C GLY A 635 -69.46 33.93 23.25
N THR A 636 -69.16 34.21 21.98
CA THR A 636 -68.58 35.49 21.55
C THR A 636 -69.57 36.62 21.77
N SER A 637 -69.14 37.68 22.47
CA SER A 637 -69.96 38.88 22.66
C SER A 637 -69.73 39.86 21.51
N ARG A 638 -70.82 40.35 20.92
CA ARG A 638 -70.77 41.38 19.87
C ARG A 638 -71.15 42.74 20.44
N LYS A 639 -70.32 43.73 20.19
CA LYS A 639 -70.59 45.15 20.50
C LYS A 639 -70.61 45.93 19.20
N PHE A 640 -71.65 46.73 19.00
CA PHE A 640 -71.76 47.64 17.86
C PHE A 640 -71.39 49.05 18.31
N ASN A 641 -70.39 49.63 17.66
CA ASN A 641 -70.13 51.06 17.69
C ASN A 641 -70.47 51.60 16.30
N SER A 642 -70.92 52.86 16.18
CA SER A 642 -71.56 53.42 14.97
C SER A 642 -70.83 53.16 13.65
N THR A 643 -69.51 52.91 13.67
CA THR A 643 -68.67 52.61 12.51
C THR A 643 -67.98 51.23 12.52
N THR A 644 -67.96 50.50 13.65
CA THR A 644 -67.21 49.23 13.81
C THR A 644 -67.96 48.21 14.66
N MET A 645 -67.97 46.95 14.21
CA MET A 645 -68.41 45.78 14.99
C MET A 645 -67.22 45.16 15.72
N THR A 646 -67.27 45.15 17.04
CA THR A 646 -66.25 44.52 17.89
C THR A 646 -66.77 43.18 18.39
N TYR A 647 -66.07 42.10 18.06
CA TYR A 647 -66.32 40.77 18.58
C TYR A 647 -65.28 40.44 19.63
N GLU A 648 -65.72 40.08 20.83
CA GLU A 648 -64.88 39.86 22.00
C GLU A 648 -65.13 38.45 22.57
N ASN A 649 -64.06 37.70 22.80
CA ASN A 649 -64.11 36.39 23.43
C ASN A 649 -62.82 36.14 24.24
N GLU A 650 -62.82 35.09 25.04
CA GLU A 650 -61.74 34.76 25.98
C GLU A 650 -61.41 33.28 25.91
N VAL A 651 -60.12 32.96 25.86
CA VAL A 651 -59.61 31.59 26.07
C VAL A 651 -59.33 31.41 27.55
N LEU A 652 -59.92 30.37 28.14
CA LEU A 652 -59.93 30.10 29.56
C LEU A 652 -59.38 28.71 29.83
N TYR A 653 -58.58 28.57 30.89
CA TYR A 653 -58.21 27.28 31.47
C TYR A 653 -58.70 27.20 32.91
N PHE A 654 -59.41 26.12 33.22
CA PHE A 654 -59.81 25.78 34.57
C PHE A 654 -59.03 24.54 35.00
N ARG A 655 -58.36 24.61 36.15
CA ARG A 655 -57.76 23.42 36.75
C ARG A 655 -58.89 22.47 37.14
N PRO A 656 -58.76 21.14 36.93
CA PRO A 656 -59.76 20.18 37.37
C PRO A 656 -60.14 20.40 38.84
N GLY A 657 -61.43 20.59 39.13
CA GLY A 657 -61.95 20.87 40.47
C GLY A 657 -61.97 22.33 40.91
N ASN A 658 -61.61 23.29 40.03
CA ASN A 658 -61.58 24.71 40.33
C ASN A 658 -62.47 25.51 39.34
N ASP A 659 -63.30 26.42 39.85
CA ASP A 659 -64.23 27.23 39.02
C ASP A 659 -63.67 28.59 38.58
N ILE A 660 -62.49 28.96 39.07
CA ILE A 660 -61.80 30.20 38.71
C ILE A 660 -60.77 29.90 37.61
N PRO A 661 -60.76 30.65 36.49
CA PRO A 661 -59.80 30.41 35.42
C PRO A 661 -58.38 30.82 35.86
N ILE A 662 -57.41 29.93 35.66
CA ILE A 662 -55.99 30.16 35.99
C ILE A 662 -55.24 30.76 34.80
N TYR A 663 -55.68 30.45 33.59
CA TYR A 663 -55.23 31.11 32.37
C TYR A 663 -56.41 31.84 31.74
N GLN A 664 -56.22 33.12 31.42
CA GLN A 664 -57.21 33.95 30.76
C GLN A 664 -56.52 34.77 29.66
N LEU A 665 -56.84 34.47 28.41
CA LEU A 665 -56.40 35.23 27.24
C LEU A 665 -57.61 35.87 26.57
N LYS A 666 -57.73 37.19 26.75
CA LYS A 666 -58.78 38.00 26.15
C LYS A 666 -58.36 38.52 24.80
N PHE A 667 -59.24 38.40 23.80
CA PHE A 667 -59.01 38.95 22.47
C PHE A 667 -60.25 39.65 21.92
N LEU A 668 -59.99 40.55 20.96
CA LEU A 668 -61.02 41.29 20.25
C LEU A 668 -60.70 41.34 18.76
N CYS A 669 -61.71 41.12 17.93
CA CYS A 669 -61.67 41.30 16.48
C CYS A 669 -62.56 42.50 16.12
N LEU A 670 -61.98 43.48 15.42
CA LEU A 670 -62.66 44.69 14.98
C LEU A 670 -62.95 44.58 13.49
N TYR A 671 -64.23 44.67 13.10
CA TYR A 671 -64.67 44.69 11.71
C TYR A 671 -65.33 46.04 11.42
N ALA A 672 -64.88 46.73 10.37
CA ALA A 672 -65.53 47.96 9.91
C ALA A 672 -66.89 47.66 9.25
N VAL A 673 -67.91 48.47 9.55
CA VAL A 673 -69.29 48.27 9.06
C VAL A 673 -69.52 49.01 7.74
N GLU A 674 -68.89 50.16 7.58
CA GLU A 674 -68.81 50.89 6.32
C GLU A 674 -67.48 50.55 5.64
N GLN A 675 -67.53 49.89 4.49
CA GLN A 675 -66.40 49.86 3.56
C GLN A 675 -66.57 51.01 2.57
N THR A 676 -65.90 52.13 2.83
CA THR A 676 -65.42 52.95 1.71
C THR A 676 -64.32 52.15 1.02
N ALA A 677 -64.61 51.62 -0.17
CA ALA A 677 -63.57 51.14 -1.08
C ALA A 677 -62.79 52.38 -1.56
N ASP A 678 -61.71 52.70 -0.85
CA ASP A 678 -60.82 53.77 -1.25
C ASP A 678 -59.99 53.28 -2.44
N VAL A 679 -60.31 53.75 -3.65
CA VAL A 679 -59.44 53.58 -4.81
C VAL A 679 -58.33 54.62 -4.66
N GLN A 680 -57.28 54.26 -3.92
CA GLN A 680 -56.09 55.10 -3.84
C GLN A 680 -55.39 55.12 -5.20
N TYR A 681 -55.36 56.30 -5.83
CA TYR A 681 -54.35 56.65 -6.82
C TYR A 681 -53.26 57.48 -6.12
N GLU A 682 -52.21 56.83 -5.65
CA GLU A 682 -50.98 57.52 -5.29
C GLU A 682 -50.09 57.66 -6.53
N SER A 683 -49.65 58.89 -6.83
CA SER A 683 -48.37 59.07 -7.54
C SER A 683 -47.28 58.62 -6.58
N LYS A 684 -46.93 57.33 -6.66
CA LYS A 684 -45.88 56.70 -5.87
C LYS A 684 -44.60 57.55 -5.96
N LYS A 685 -44.25 58.27 -4.89
CA LYS A 685 -42.85 58.66 -4.67
C LYS A 685 -42.13 57.37 -4.37
N ASN A 686 -41.51 56.80 -5.40
CA ASN A 686 -40.77 55.56 -5.26
C ASN A 686 -39.76 55.71 -4.11
N PRO A 687 -39.83 54.86 -3.06
CA PRO A 687 -38.74 54.76 -2.11
C PRO A 687 -37.46 54.44 -2.89
N PRO A 688 -36.27 54.91 -2.46
CA PRO A 688 -35.02 54.58 -3.12
C PRO A 688 -34.96 53.04 -3.25
N PRO A 689 -34.70 52.50 -4.45
CA PRO A 689 -34.77 51.06 -4.66
C PRO A 689 -33.78 50.38 -3.70
N SER A 690 -34.29 49.57 -2.79
CA SER A 690 -33.44 48.65 -2.03
C SER A 690 -33.17 47.44 -2.92
N ILE A 691 -31.90 47.28 -3.29
CA ILE A 691 -31.44 46.15 -4.09
C ILE A 691 -31.40 44.95 -3.14
N LYS A 692 -32.44 44.11 -3.17
CA LYS A 692 -32.37 42.76 -2.63
C LYS A 692 -31.78 41.87 -3.73
N PRO A 693 -30.62 41.23 -3.51
CA PRO A 693 -30.11 40.24 -4.46
C PRO A 693 -31.12 39.11 -4.57
N GLY A 694 -31.73 38.96 -5.74
CA GLY A 694 -32.59 37.84 -6.10
C GLY A 694 -31.79 36.86 -6.94
N SER A 695 -31.70 35.62 -6.51
CA SER A 695 -31.09 34.54 -7.28
C SER A 695 -32.19 33.79 -8.04
N GLY A 696 -31.98 33.54 -9.33
CA GLY A 696 -32.85 32.72 -10.15
C GLY A 696 -32.01 31.88 -11.11
N CYS A 697 -32.44 30.65 -11.39
CA CYS A 697 -31.77 29.77 -12.33
C CYS A 697 -32.40 29.88 -13.72
N LEU A 698 -31.56 29.91 -14.75
CA LEU A 698 -32.01 29.83 -16.15
C LEU A 698 -32.16 28.36 -16.54
N ALA A 699 -33.31 27.99 -17.10
CA ALA A 699 -33.56 26.61 -17.53
C ALA A 699 -32.99 26.37 -18.94
N LEU A 700 -32.08 25.43 -19.05
CA LEU A 700 -31.45 24.99 -20.31
C LEU A 700 -31.95 23.59 -20.67
N SER A 701 -32.03 23.31 -21.97
CA SER A 701 -32.35 21.98 -22.49
C SER A 701 -31.32 21.56 -23.53
N LEU A 702 -30.68 20.41 -23.32
CA LEU A 702 -29.80 19.77 -24.30
C LEU A 702 -30.57 18.63 -24.99
N LYS A 703 -30.63 18.65 -26.32
CA LYS A 703 -31.35 17.66 -27.13
C LYS A 703 -30.46 17.12 -28.25
N LEU A 704 -30.58 15.82 -28.53
CA LEU A 704 -29.89 15.14 -29.63
C LEU A 704 -30.85 14.92 -30.81
N PHE A 705 -30.37 15.14 -32.03
CA PHE A 705 -31.15 15.06 -33.27
C PHE A 705 -30.65 13.97 -34.20
N LYS A 706 -31.58 13.42 -34.98
CA LYS A 706 -31.31 12.33 -35.92
C LYS A 706 -30.45 12.77 -37.10
N GLU A 707 -30.60 14.02 -37.53
CA GLU A 707 -29.98 14.58 -38.73
C GLU A 707 -29.54 16.04 -38.55
N LYS A 708 -28.65 16.50 -39.44
CA LYS A 708 -28.13 17.89 -39.53
C LYS A 708 -29.21 18.95 -39.75
N SER A 709 -30.42 18.55 -40.16
CA SER A 709 -31.57 19.45 -40.34
C SER A 709 -32.15 19.95 -39.01
N TYR A 710 -31.85 19.28 -37.89
CA TYR A 710 -32.41 19.56 -36.56
C TYR A 710 -33.96 19.59 -36.54
N SER A 711 -34.60 18.79 -37.40
CA SER A 711 -36.06 18.67 -37.47
C SER A 711 -36.59 17.74 -36.37
N GLU A 712 -36.04 16.53 -36.29
CA GLU A 712 -36.51 15.45 -35.41
C GLU A 712 -35.50 15.14 -34.30
N PRO A 713 -35.84 15.44 -33.02
CA PRO A 713 -35.05 15.00 -31.88
C PRO A 713 -35.31 13.51 -31.59
N TYR A 714 -34.34 12.85 -30.98
CA TYR A 714 -34.55 11.53 -30.37
C TYR A 714 -35.51 11.63 -29.17
N GLN A 715 -36.45 10.70 -29.08
CA GLN A 715 -37.37 10.56 -27.94
C GLN A 715 -36.69 9.82 -26.78
N GLU A 716 -37.19 9.99 -25.54
CA GLU A 716 -36.63 9.30 -24.36
C GLU A 716 -36.61 7.77 -24.51
N SER A 717 -37.59 7.18 -25.19
CA SER A 717 -37.66 5.74 -25.46
C SER A 717 -36.63 5.24 -26.49
N GLU A 718 -35.94 6.14 -27.20
CA GLU A 718 -34.93 5.80 -28.20
C GLU A 718 -33.50 5.84 -27.63
N TYR A 719 -33.34 6.15 -26.34
CA TYR A 719 -32.06 6.04 -25.63
C TYR A 719 -31.88 4.62 -25.07
N PRO A 720 -30.65 4.04 -25.09
CA PRO A 720 -29.40 4.63 -25.55
C PRO A 720 -29.29 4.69 -27.09
N VAL A 721 -28.78 5.82 -27.61
CA VAL A 721 -28.61 6.02 -29.06
C VAL A 721 -27.36 5.29 -29.53
N VAL A 722 -27.55 4.27 -30.36
CA VAL A 722 -26.46 3.49 -30.96
C VAL A 722 -26.02 4.13 -32.28
N LYS A 723 -24.72 4.40 -32.43
CA LYS A 723 -24.07 4.92 -33.64
C LYS A 723 -22.75 4.21 -33.88
N TYR A 724 -22.32 4.13 -35.13
CA TYR A 724 -20.98 3.67 -35.44
C TYR A 724 -19.94 4.74 -35.09
N LEU A 725 -18.70 4.31 -34.77
CA LEU A 725 -17.60 5.24 -34.55
C LEU A 725 -17.44 6.17 -35.76
N ARG A 726 -17.21 7.46 -35.49
CA ARG A 726 -17.10 8.57 -36.45
C ARG A 726 -18.41 9.02 -37.12
N GLU A 727 -19.53 8.39 -36.83
CA GLU A 727 -20.83 8.94 -37.23
C GLU A 727 -21.13 10.24 -36.46
N ALA A 728 -21.84 11.15 -37.11
CA ALA A 728 -22.17 12.45 -36.56
C ALA A 728 -23.36 12.36 -35.58
N LEU A 729 -23.20 12.98 -34.42
CA LEU A 729 -24.24 13.27 -33.43
C LEU A 729 -24.54 14.78 -33.47
N TYR A 730 -25.82 15.14 -33.55
CA TYR A 730 -26.25 16.54 -33.71
C TYR A 730 -26.92 17.05 -32.43
N PHE A 731 -26.23 17.92 -31.69
CA PHE A 731 -26.72 18.47 -30.43
C PHE A 731 -27.28 19.89 -30.60
N GLU A 732 -28.37 20.19 -29.90
CA GLU A 732 -28.95 21.52 -29.75
C GLU A 732 -29.08 21.83 -28.26
N VAL A 733 -28.50 22.94 -27.81
CA VAL A 733 -28.77 23.50 -26.48
C VAL A 733 -29.70 24.69 -26.66
N GLU A 734 -30.79 24.72 -25.90
CA GLU A 734 -31.82 25.75 -25.96
C GLU A 734 -32.03 26.37 -24.56
N LEU A 735 -31.99 27.71 -24.50
CA LEU A 735 -32.44 28.47 -23.35
C LEU A 735 -33.98 28.56 -23.36
N LEU A 736 -34.63 27.90 -22.41
CA LEU A 736 -36.09 27.78 -22.38
C LEU A 736 -36.79 29.07 -21.95
N GLN A 737 -36.23 29.75 -20.94
CA GLN A 737 -36.73 31.01 -20.39
C GLN A 737 -35.57 31.84 -19.78
N PRO A 738 -35.63 33.17 -19.79
CA PRO A 738 -36.68 34.03 -20.36
C PRO A 738 -36.49 34.29 -21.86
N LYS A 739 -37.58 34.60 -22.57
CA LYS A 739 -37.59 34.95 -24.00
C LYS A 739 -37.10 36.38 -24.27
N ASP A 740 -35.96 36.76 -23.69
CA ASP A 740 -35.35 38.08 -23.86
C ASP A 740 -34.35 38.07 -25.03
N ALA A 741 -34.63 38.84 -26.08
CA ALA A 741 -33.79 38.91 -27.29
C ALA A 741 -32.35 39.40 -27.03
N ARG A 742 -32.07 40.00 -25.87
CA ARG A 742 -30.73 40.50 -25.47
C ARG A 742 -29.84 39.41 -24.87
N LEU A 743 -30.40 38.28 -24.48
CA LEU A 743 -29.64 37.15 -23.97
C LEU A 743 -29.05 36.34 -25.14
N ASP A 744 -27.78 36.00 -25.05
CA ASP A 744 -27.09 35.08 -25.96
C ASP A 744 -26.57 33.90 -25.14
N LEU A 745 -26.90 32.69 -25.56
CA LEU A 745 -26.49 31.46 -24.91
C LEU A 745 -25.08 31.11 -25.38
N ASN A 746 -24.04 31.29 -24.58
CA ASN A 746 -22.70 30.80 -24.92
C ASN A 746 -22.42 29.45 -24.24
N LEU A 747 -21.85 28.50 -24.99
CA LEU A 747 -21.38 27.24 -24.43
C LEU A 747 -19.88 27.37 -24.18
N ASP A 748 -19.43 27.17 -22.95
CA ASP A 748 -18.04 27.39 -22.56
C ASP A 748 -17.24 26.09 -22.68
N ASP A 749 -17.49 25.15 -21.78
CA ASP A 749 -16.86 23.84 -21.78
C ASP A 749 -17.90 22.73 -21.92
N CYS A 750 -17.58 21.73 -22.73
CA CYS A 750 -18.38 20.51 -22.84
C CYS A 750 -17.44 19.32 -22.91
N TRP A 751 -17.74 18.29 -22.11
CA TRP A 751 -16.99 17.05 -22.08
C TRP A 751 -17.93 15.86 -22.00
N ALA A 752 -17.45 14.71 -22.45
CA ALA A 752 -18.09 13.42 -22.21
C ALA A 752 -17.35 12.70 -21.09
N THR A 753 -18.09 11.85 -20.38
CA THR A 753 -17.60 10.92 -19.36
C THR A 753 -17.98 9.50 -19.74
N ASN A 754 -17.28 8.52 -19.17
CA ASN A 754 -17.62 7.09 -19.34
C ASN A 754 -18.71 6.60 -18.40
N SER A 755 -19.19 7.43 -17.47
CA SER A 755 -20.27 7.14 -16.53
C SER A 755 -21.27 8.29 -16.46
N GLN A 756 -22.38 8.10 -15.76
CA GLN A 756 -23.41 9.12 -15.53
C GLN A 756 -22.93 10.32 -14.68
N SER A 757 -21.81 10.19 -13.95
CA SER A 757 -21.27 11.26 -13.12
C SER A 757 -20.47 12.27 -13.95
N GLN A 758 -20.84 13.54 -13.87
CA GLN A 758 -20.15 14.64 -14.57
C GLN A 758 -18.67 14.80 -14.15
N ASP A 759 -18.34 14.39 -12.92
CA ASP A 759 -17.02 14.52 -12.31
C ASP A 759 -16.17 13.24 -12.44
N SER A 760 -16.66 12.23 -13.16
CA SER A 760 -15.93 10.99 -13.39
C SER A 760 -14.80 11.14 -14.40
N PHE A 761 -13.71 10.41 -14.17
CA PHE A 761 -12.59 10.31 -15.10
C PHE A 761 -12.64 8.98 -15.85
N PRO A 762 -12.28 8.95 -17.15
CA PRO A 762 -11.73 10.05 -17.95
C PRO A 762 -12.79 11.05 -18.46
N GLN A 763 -12.43 12.34 -18.50
CA GLN A 763 -13.20 13.40 -19.16
C GLN A 763 -12.63 13.68 -20.54
N TRP A 764 -13.44 13.52 -21.60
CA TRP A 764 -13.07 13.87 -22.96
C TRP A 764 -13.69 15.21 -23.36
N HIS A 765 -12.89 16.28 -23.42
CA HIS A 765 -13.37 17.61 -23.78
C HIS A 765 -13.72 17.70 -25.27
N ILE A 766 -15.00 17.96 -25.57
CA ILE A 766 -15.55 18.15 -26.91
C ILE A 766 -15.21 19.55 -27.44
N PHE A 767 -15.32 20.57 -26.59
CA PHE A 767 -14.86 21.93 -26.83
C PHE A 767 -14.49 22.60 -25.50
N THR A 768 -13.60 23.59 -25.55
CA THR A 768 -13.16 24.34 -24.37
C THR A 768 -13.12 25.84 -24.66
N HIS A 769 -13.51 26.65 -23.68
CA HIS A 769 -13.61 28.11 -23.82
C HIS A 769 -14.42 28.56 -25.05
N GLY A 770 -15.50 27.83 -25.37
CA GLY A 770 -16.35 28.04 -26.55
C GLY A 770 -15.70 27.76 -27.90
N CYS A 771 -14.50 27.16 -27.92
CA CYS A 771 -13.73 26.86 -29.12
C CYS A 771 -13.50 25.35 -29.30
N GLU A 772 -13.34 24.92 -30.55
CA GLU A 772 -13.06 23.52 -30.89
C GLU A 772 -11.81 23.01 -30.16
N ASN A 773 -11.87 21.79 -29.60
CA ASN A 773 -10.71 21.21 -28.94
C ASN A 773 -9.63 20.85 -29.97
N ASN A 774 -8.54 21.63 -30.01
CA ASN A 774 -7.41 21.43 -30.93
C ASN A 774 -6.67 20.10 -30.72
N LYS A 775 -6.85 19.43 -29.57
CA LYS A 775 -6.25 18.12 -29.28
C LYS A 775 -7.06 16.96 -29.87
N ASP A 776 -8.29 17.19 -30.31
CA ASP A 776 -9.12 16.19 -30.97
C ASP A 776 -8.86 16.19 -32.50
N SER A 777 -8.66 15.00 -33.06
CA SER A 777 -8.51 14.81 -34.51
C SER A 777 -9.84 15.02 -35.25
N TYR A 778 -10.96 14.76 -34.58
CA TYR A 778 -12.31 14.92 -35.12
C TYR A 778 -13.01 16.10 -34.42
N ARG A 779 -12.59 17.30 -34.80
CA ARG A 779 -13.07 18.55 -34.20
C ARG A 779 -14.60 18.68 -34.28
N THR A 780 -15.16 19.21 -33.21
CA THR A 780 -16.56 19.61 -33.12
C THR A 780 -16.89 20.65 -34.18
N VAL A 781 -18.04 20.50 -34.86
CA VAL A 781 -18.47 21.45 -35.89
C VAL A 781 -19.67 22.23 -35.38
N PHE A 782 -19.52 23.56 -35.24
CA PHE A 782 -20.62 24.44 -34.85
C PHE A 782 -21.51 24.80 -36.05
N HIS A 783 -22.82 24.62 -35.91
CA HIS A 783 -23.81 24.94 -36.95
C HIS A 783 -24.48 26.27 -36.65
N LYS A 784 -24.60 27.13 -37.66
CA LYS A 784 -25.31 28.41 -37.53
C LYS A 784 -26.80 28.16 -37.30
N VAL A 785 -27.36 28.86 -36.32
CA VAL A 785 -28.80 28.86 -36.04
C VAL A 785 -29.42 30.08 -36.73
N ASN A 786 -30.41 29.83 -37.60
CA ASN A 786 -31.16 30.87 -38.29
C ASN A 786 -32.60 30.94 -37.78
N TYR A 787 -33.24 32.08 -37.98
CA TYR A 787 -34.66 32.26 -37.68
C TYR A 787 -35.52 31.28 -38.50
N SER A 788 -36.46 30.61 -37.85
CA SER A 788 -37.44 29.71 -38.48
C SER A 788 -38.74 29.70 -37.69
N LEU A 789 -39.79 29.04 -38.21
CA LEU A 789 -41.06 28.87 -37.49
C LEU A 789 -40.88 28.22 -36.10
N ARG A 790 -39.87 27.35 -35.95
CA ARG A 790 -39.50 26.70 -34.69
C ARG A 790 -38.55 27.57 -33.85
N VAL A 791 -37.61 28.27 -34.49
CA VAL A 791 -36.56 29.05 -33.82
C VAL A 791 -36.87 30.54 -33.90
N LYS A 792 -37.51 31.06 -32.84
CA LYS A 792 -37.87 32.48 -32.75
C LYS A 792 -36.71 33.38 -32.33
N PHE A 793 -35.79 32.87 -31.50
CA PHE A 793 -34.62 33.60 -31.00
C PHE A 793 -33.35 32.80 -31.29
N PRO A 794 -32.67 33.01 -32.43
CA PRO A 794 -31.48 32.24 -32.79
C PRO A 794 -30.36 32.31 -31.75
N GLN A 795 -30.19 33.45 -31.06
CA GLN A 795 -29.22 33.63 -29.97
C GLN A 795 -29.51 32.79 -28.71
N HIS A 796 -30.71 32.20 -28.56
CA HIS A 796 -31.02 31.32 -27.43
C HIS A 796 -30.65 29.87 -27.68
N LEU A 797 -30.13 29.56 -28.86
CA LEU A 797 -29.78 28.20 -29.23
C LEU A 797 -28.34 28.13 -29.73
N LYS A 798 -27.66 27.04 -29.38
CA LYS A 798 -26.39 26.66 -30.01
C LYS A 798 -26.49 25.24 -30.51
N ARG A 799 -26.00 25.02 -31.73
CA ARG A 799 -26.02 23.74 -32.41
C ARG A 799 -24.60 23.32 -32.72
N PHE A 800 -24.27 22.08 -32.42
CA PHE A 800 -22.96 21.53 -32.72
C PHE A 800 -23.07 20.05 -33.10
N GLU A 801 -22.05 19.57 -33.80
CA GLU A 801 -21.92 18.21 -34.26
C GLU A 801 -20.65 17.59 -33.68
N VAL A 802 -20.78 16.41 -33.11
CA VAL A 802 -19.67 15.62 -32.55
C VAL A 802 -19.59 14.30 -33.29
N ARG A 803 -18.37 13.85 -33.57
CA ARG A 803 -18.12 12.55 -34.19
C ARG A 803 -18.05 11.49 -33.10
N MET A 804 -18.84 10.43 -33.21
CA MET A 804 -18.92 9.38 -32.19
C MET A 804 -17.54 8.76 -31.93
N PHE A 805 -17.19 8.65 -30.65
CA PHE A 805 -15.95 8.05 -30.16
C PHE A 805 -16.28 7.10 -29.01
N THR A 806 -15.27 6.38 -28.51
CA THR A 806 -15.40 5.49 -27.35
C THR A 806 -14.20 5.67 -26.43
N PHE A 807 -14.39 5.41 -25.13
CA PHE A 807 -13.33 5.47 -24.15
C PHE A 807 -12.50 4.17 -24.18
N PHE A 808 -11.19 4.30 -24.01
CA PHE A 808 -10.25 3.18 -23.98
C PHE A 808 -9.45 3.17 -22.68
N GLN A 809 -9.16 1.98 -22.16
CA GLN A 809 -8.17 1.75 -21.12
C GLN A 809 -7.18 0.71 -21.65
N GLY A 810 -5.95 1.13 -21.98
CA GLY A 810 -4.96 0.26 -22.63
C GLY A 810 -5.40 -0.15 -24.04
N THR A 811 -5.41 -1.46 -24.33
CA THR A 811 -5.86 -2.04 -25.62
C THR A 811 -7.31 -2.54 -25.59
N SER A 812 -8.02 -2.40 -24.47
CA SER A 812 -9.41 -2.83 -24.32
C SER A 812 -10.38 -1.66 -24.41
N LEU A 813 -11.49 -1.89 -25.13
CA LEU A 813 -12.65 -1.00 -25.11
C LEU A 813 -13.24 -0.99 -23.69
N LEU A 814 -13.43 0.20 -23.12
CA LEU A 814 -14.20 0.36 -21.90
C LEU A 814 -15.68 0.22 -22.27
N GLN A 815 -16.23 -0.97 -22.09
CA GLN A 815 -17.67 -1.18 -22.10
C GLN A 815 -18.15 -1.14 -20.66
N GLU A 816 -19.17 -0.31 -20.39
CA GLU A 816 -20.02 -0.48 -19.19
C GLU A 816 -20.80 -1.79 -19.28
#